data_AF-A0A1C5IZI3-F1
#
_entry.id   AF-A0A1C5IZI3-F1
#
_cell.length_a   1.000
_cell.length_b   1.000
_cell.length_c   1.000
_cell.angle_alpha   90.00
_cell.angle_beta   90.00
_cell.angle_gamma   90.00
#
_symmetry.space_group_name_H-M   'P 1'
#
loop_
_entity.id
_entity.type
_entity.pdbx_description
1 polymer ?
#
loop_
_entity_poly.entity_id
_entity_poly.type
_entity_poly.pdbx_seq_one_letter_code
_entity_poly.pdbx_strand_id
1 'polypeptide(L)'
;MSDWAQATEDRRRPIFRSRALTALAVQIETGCTDQEAAAAVIDGGQDQGIDAVAISAPEKAPRLWLVQTKWAESGNASLKQDEALQFIRGMQKILNSEYEKFNSKFQSLAPDVDRVLGIRGVQITLVIALLGNTRLHEDVMSVLQEECDKLNFAKPMVDLRILGLKHFYQAILGDAAQPQIDLDARLEGWNIQKEPYEAYYGSMAVADIANWYDEHGRTLFSKNIRDSLDLTDVNVSIVDTLRNHPEKFWYFNNGITVLCDSVAKTPRFLPSPGGPGDFKIVGASVVNGAQTVAAIHRALRQGGVGTPNPGQVLVRLISLESCPDGFGEQVTQKTNTQNRVETRDFRALDHGQHRLREDFARALGKKYVIKRGEQSPEPDDGCSIDEAAVALACAHKSPEYAARAKREEELLWEDRTYHAIFGTHPNAYRVWRCVLVLRAVRSELETLGRTLTGRKAAVTLYGDLLIAHIIFQKLGLDLSKTDDPMADPDWKHAAVQIPELTRTAFLWLARMIDQEFGPSSYVIATCKSSERSRKVVRDVLEQMANPQAVTPEMPRPYRSTTTGRRMNAVAILFDAGFIPDGTVLEFRGVNRTERAALAPWVKENPQRGLAAWSSSNRRAPLRWLADDQYYSPTGLVTRMLELATGAPPRAVQGTARWYWPGKGSLVELAERARQEDEAYQEEDDDLGTDEE
;
A
#
# COMPACT_ATOMS: atom_id res chain seq x y z
N MET A 1 -44.31 18.15 3.49
CA MET A 1 -44.58 17.83 4.92
C MET A 1 -45.60 18.75 5.58
N SER A 2 -46.10 19.80 4.90
CA SER A 2 -47.14 20.70 5.42
C SER A 2 -48.45 19.97 5.76
N ASP A 3 -48.76 18.91 5.03
CA ASP A 3 -49.88 17.98 5.22
C ASP A 3 -49.81 17.14 6.52
N TRP A 4 -48.63 17.10 7.18
CA TRP A 4 -48.41 16.41 8.46
C TRP A 4 -47.90 17.35 9.56
N ALA A 5 -48.13 18.67 9.42
CA ALA A 5 -47.62 19.67 10.36
C ALA A 5 -48.18 19.51 11.79
N GLN A 6 -49.39 18.94 11.94
CA GLN A 6 -50.06 18.73 13.23
C GLN A 6 -49.81 17.34 13.83
N ALA A 7 -49.08 16.46 13.14
CA ALA A 7 -48.79 15.12 13.64
C ALA A 7 -47.61 15.12 14.63
N THR A 8 -47.63 14.17 15.57
CA THR A 8 -46.52 13.95 16.50
C THR A 8 -45.25 13.54 15.75
N GLU A 9 -44.09 13.87 16.30
CA GLU A 9 -42.79 13.65 15.65
C GLU A 9 -42.57 12.16 15.31
N ASP A 10 -42.98 11.24 16.18
CA ASP A 10 -42.90 9.79 15.97
C ASP A 10 -43.70 9.30 14.75
N ARG A 11 -44.85 9.93 14.45
CA ARG A 11 -45.64 9.60 13.26
C ARG A 11 -45.13 10.32 12.01
N ARG A 12 -44.54 11.50 12.18
CA ARG A 12 -44.01 12.32 11.09
C ARG A 12 -42.69 11.77 10.53
N ARG A 13 -41.86 11.17 11.37
CA ARG A 13 -40.49 10.75 11.02
C ARG A 13 -40.42 9.64 9.95
N PRO A 14 -41.21 8.55 10.00
CA PRO A 14 -41.20 7.54 8.93
C PRO A 14 -41.67 8.09 7.59
N ILE A 15 -42.72 8.91 7.60
CA ILE A 15 -43.29 9.55 6.39
C ILE A 15 -42.29 10.53 5.78
N PHE A 16 -41.61 11.32 6.61
CA PHE A 16 -40.54 12.20 6.16
C PHE A 16 -39.42 11.42 5.47
N ARG A 17 -38.97 10.31 6.06
CA ARG A 17 -37.90 9.47 5.49
C ARG A 17 -38.31 8.86 4.16
N SER A 18 -39.54 8.37 4.03
CA SER A 18 -40.07 7.85 2.77
C SER A 18 -40.05 8.93 1.67
N ARG A 19 -40.61 10.11 1.95
CA ARG A 19 -40.66 11.23 0.99
C ARG A 19 -39.29 11.80 0.65
N ALA A 20 -38.38 11.86 1.62
CA ALA A 20 -37.01 12.30 1.38
C ALA A 20 -36.26 11.31 0.48
N LEU A 21 -36.48 10.00 0.66
CA LEU A 21 -35.95 8.98 -0.23
C LEU A 21 -36.52 9.10 -1.65
N THR A 22 -37.82 9.36 -1.78
CA THR A 22 -38.47 9.62 -3.07
C THR A 22 -37.85 10.85 -3.77
N ALA A 23 -37.67 11.96 -3.05
CA ALA A 23 -37.02 13.15 -3.60
C ALA A 23 -35.58 12.85 -4.04
N LEU A 24 -34.82 12.10 -3.25
CA LEU A 24 -33.46 11.70 -3.62
C LEU A 24 -33.44 10.82 -4.88
N ALA A 25 -34.41 9.92 -5.05
CA ALA A 25 -34.55 9.12 -6.28
C ALA A 25 -34.81 10.01 -7.51
N VAL A 26 -35.67 11.03 -7.38
CA VAL A 26 -35.91 12.02 -8.43
C VAL A 26 -34.62 12.79 -8.77
N GLN A 27 -33.87 13.22 -7.76
CA GLN A 27 -32.61 13.93 -7.94
C GLN A 27 -31.58 13.08 -8.70
N ILE A 28 -31.43 11.79 -8.35
CA ILE A 28 -30.52 10.85 -9.03
C ILE A 28 -30.83 10.74 -10.52
N GLU A 29 -32.12 10.62 -10.88
CA GLU A 29 -32.53 10.36 -12.26
C GLU A 29 -32.59 11.63 -13.14
N THR A 30 -32.75 12.80 -12.52
CA THR A 30 -32.97 14.07 -13.26
C THR A 30 -31.80 15.06 -13.15
N GLY A 31 -31.00 14.97 -12.09
CA GLY A 31 -29.99 15.95 -11.70
C GLY A 31 -30.56 17.30 -11.27
N CYS A 32 -31.84 17.35 -10.87
CA CYS A 32 -32.49 18.59 -10.43
C CYS A 32 -32.05 19.02 -9.01
N THR A 33 -32.41 20.24 -8.63
CA THR A 33 -32.14 20.77 -7.29
C THR A 33 -33.00 20.10 -6.22
N ASP A 34 -32.57 20.16 -4.96
CA ASP A 34 -33.33 19.60 -3.82
C ASP A 34 -34.77 20.13 -3.75
N GLN A 35 -34.98 21.40 -4.12
CA GLN A 35 -36.29 22.04 -4.09
C GLN A 35 -37.19 21.51 -5.21
N GLU A 36 -36.65 21.31 -6.42
CA GLU A 36 -37.38 20.71 -7.54
C GLU A 36 -37.72 19.25 -7.26
N ALA A 37 -36.76 18.49 -6.72
CA ALA A 37 -36.96 17.11 -6.30
C ALA A 37 -38.06 16.98 -5.24
N ALA A 38 -38.07 17.87 -4.24
CA ALA A 38 -39.10 17.90 -3.21
C ALA A 38 -40.48 18.28 -3.76
N ALA A 39 -40.55 19.16 -4.77
CA ALA A 39 -41.80 19.57 -5.42
C ALA A 39 -42.40 18.46 -6.30
N ALA A 40 -41.57 17.55 -6.82
CA ALA A 40 -41.99 16.39 -7.60
C ALA A 40 -42.69 15.29 -6.75
N VAL A 41 -42.55 15.32 -5.42
CA VAL A 41 -43.11 14.29 -4.52
C VAL A 41 -44.62 14.49 -4.31
N ILE A 42 -45.40 13.54 -4.81
CA ILE A 42 -46.86 13.51 -4.68
C ILE A 42 -47.37 12.51 -3.64
N ASP A 43 -46.48 11.70 -3.04
CA ASP A 43 -46.77 10.69 -2.01
C ASP A 43 -47.81 11.17 -0.98
N GLY A 44 -48.87 10.38 -0.82
CA GLY A 44 -50.01 10.69 0.04
C GLY A 44 -51.29 9.98 -0.40
N GLY A 45 -52.41 10.26 0.27
CA GLY A 45 -53.69 9.66 -0.13
C GLY A 45 -54.02 9.96 -1.61
N GLN A 46 -54.54 8.95 -2.34
CA GLN A 46 -54.90 9.05 -3.77
C GLN A 46 -53.75 9.38 -4.73
N ASP A 47 -52.53 8.94 -4.42
CA ASP A 47 -51.36 9.04 -5.33
C ASP A 47 -51.34 7.94 -6.43
N GLN A 48 -52.30 7.01 -6.39
CA GLN A 48 -52.43 5.88 -7.32
C GLN A 48 -51.18 4.99 -7.39
N GLY A 49 -50.39 4.93 -6.31
CA GLY A 49 -49.16 4.13 -6.24
C GLY A 49 -47.93 4.79 -6.88
N ILE A 50 -48.02 6.07 -7.28
CA ILE A 50 -46.90 6.86 -7.77
C ILE A 50 -46.51 7.86 -6.69
N ASP A 51 -45.30 7.76 -6.17
CA ASP A 51 -44.84 8.61 -5.06
C ASP A 51 -44.28 9.96 -5.55
N ALA A 52 -43.73 9.99 -6.77
CA ALA A 52 -43.28 11.23 -7.41
C ALA A 52 -43.40 11.20 -8.93
N VAL A 53 -43.54 12.39 -9.49
CA VAL A 53 -43.57 12.63 -10.93
C VAL A 53 -42.60 13.76 -11.26
N ALA A 54 -41.64 13.49 -12.13
CA ALA A 54 -40.70 14.49 -12.61
C ALA A 54 -40.70 14.56 -14.13
N ILE A 55 -40.39 15.73 -14.66
CA ILE A 55 -40.40 16.02 -16.10
C ILE A 55 -39.09 16.67 -16.51
N SER A 56 -38.67 16.44 -17.75
CA SER A 56 -37.47 17.04 -18.29
C SER A 56 -37.65 18.54 -18.45
N ALA A 57 -36.59 19.32 -18.16
CA ALA A 57 -36.56 20.73 -18.53
C ALA A 57 -36.85 20.90 -20.05
N PRO A 58 -37.51 22.00 -20.48
CA PRO A 58 -37.90 22.20 -21.89
C PRO A 58 -36.76 22.13 -22.91
N GLU A 59 -35.53 22.31 -22.43
CA GLU A 59 -34.29 22.40 -23.22
C GLU A 59 -33.63 21.02 -23.43
N LYS A 60 -34.10 20.00 -22.71
CA LYS A 60 -33.64 18.61 -22.80
C LYS A 60 -34.62 17.77 -23.64
N ALA A 61 -34.19 16.58 -24.03
CA ALA A 61 -35.08 15.62 -24.69
C ALA A 61 -36.31 15.34 -23.79
N PRO A 62 -37.53 15.28 -24.36
CA PRO A 62 -38.76 15.16 -23.61
C PRO A 62 -38.80 13.82 -22.86
N ARG A 63 -38.80 13.89 -21.52
CA ARG A 63 -38.83 12.71 -20.67
C ARG A 63 -39.72 12.91 -19.44
N LEU A 64 -40.44 11.87 -19.07
CA LEU A 64 -41.28 11.76 -17.88
C LEU A 64 -40.74 10.66 -16.98
N TRP A 65 -40.53 10.95 -15.70
CA TRP A 65 -40.17 9.96 -14.69
C TRP A 65 -41.34 9.73 -13.75
N LEU A 66 -41.72 8.47 -13.58
CA LEU A 66 -42.69 8.03 -12.58
C LEU A 66 -41.94 7.21 -11.53
N VAL A 67 -42.03 7.61 -10.27
CA VAL A 67 -41.23 7.02 -9.19
C VAL A 67 -42.14 6.34 -8.18
N GLN A 68 -41.83 5.11 -7.83
CA GLN A 68 -42.39 4.42 -6.67
C GLN A 68 -41.28 3.99 -5.72
N THR A 69 -41.50 4.22 -4.43
CA THR A 69 -40.49 4.11 -3.39
C THR A 69 -40.96 3.15 -2.31
N LYS A 70 -40.02 2.37 -1.75
CA LYS A 70 -40.26 1.61 -0.52
C LYS A 70 -39.15 1.85 0.48
N TRP A 71 -39.57 2.29 1.66
CA TRP A 71 -38.71 2.52 2.81
C TRP A 71 -39.02 1.50 3.91
N ALA A 72 -37.97 0.90 4.47
CA ALA A 72 -38.04 0.05 5.65
C ALA A 72 -36.88 0.40 6.59
N GLU A 73 -37.16 0.53 7.89
CA GLU A 73 -36.14 0.92 8.88
C GLU A 73 -35.01 -0.11 9.01
N SER A 74 -35.33 -1.39 8.78
CA SER A 74 -34.37 -2.51 8.76
C SER A 74 -33.54 -2.61 7.47
N GLY A 75 -33.75 -1.75 6.48
CA GLY A 75 -32.97 -1.74 5.23
C GLY A 75 -33.23 -2.95 4.33
N ASN A 76 -34.37 -3.61 4.47
CA ASN A 76 -34.80 -4.77 3.69
C ASN A 76 -36.10 -4.50 2.92
N ALA A 77 -36.30 -3.24 2.49
CA ALA A 77 -37.48 -2.88 1.73
C ALA A 77 -37.54 -3.68 0.42
N SER A 78 -38.72 -4.20 0.11
CA SER A 78 -39.02 -4.89 -1.14
C SER A 78 -40.36 -4.41 -1.68
N LEU A 79 -40.54 -4.51 -3.00
CA LEU A 79 -41.80 -4.22 -3.66
C LEU A 79 -42.60 -5.51 -3.81
N LYS A 80 -43.87 -5.49 -3.41
CA LYS A 80 -44.78 -6.62 -3.63
C LYS A 80 -45.48 -6.51 -4.98
N GLN A 81 -45.99 -7.64 -5.47
CA GLN A 81 -46.63 -7.70 -6.80
C GLN A 81 -47.89 -6.83 -6.88
N ASP A 82 -48.70 -6.76 -5.82
CA ASP A 82 -49.88 -5.90 -5.74
C ASP A 82 -49.53 -4.41 -5.81
N GLU A 83 -48.42 -4.00 -5.19
CA GLU A 83 -47.90 -2.63 -5.25
C GLU A 83 -47.39 -2.26 -6.64
N ALA A 84 -46.69 -3.19 -7.32
CA ALA A 84 -46.25 -3.02 -8.70
C ALA A 84 -47.43 -2.90 -9.66
N LEU A 85 -48.47 -3.73 -9.49
CA LEU A 85 -49.72 -3.62 -10.26
C LEU A 85 -50.43 -2.30 -10.00
N GLN A 86 -50.41 -1.80 -8.76
CA GLN A 86 -50.97 -0.48 -8.44
C GLN A 86 -50.22 0.64 -9.16
N PHE A 87 -48.88 0.59 -9.19
CA PHE A 87 -48.06 1.56 -9.91
C PHE A 87 -48.28 1.55 -11.42
N ILE A 88 -48.38 0.35 -12.03
CA ILE A 88 -48.76 0.20 -13.44
C ILE A 88 -50.13 0.84 -13.71
N ARG A 89 -51.13 0.58 -12.86
CA ARG A 89 -52.46 1.22 -13.00
C ARG A 89 -52.38 2.73 -12.86
N GLY A 90 -51.53 3.25 -11.98
CA GLY A 90 -51.25 4.68 -11.86
C GLY A 90 -50.69 5.25 -13.18
N MET A 91 -49.67 4.61 -13.75
CA MET A 91 -49.11 5.02 -15.05
C MET A 91 -50.18 5.00 -16.15
N GLN A 92 -50.98 3.93 -16.25
CA GLN A 92 -52.04 3.83 -17.25
C GLN A 92 -53.06 4.96 -17.12
N LYS A 93 -53.41 5.38 -15.89
CA LYS A 93 -54.27 6.54 -15.67
C LYS A 93 -53.67 7.84 -16.19
N ILE A 94 -52.36 8.04 -16.00
CA ILE A 94 -51.65 9.20 -16.54
C ILE A 94 -51.68 9.17 -18.08
N LEU A 95 -51.40 8.01 -18.69
CA LEU A 95 -51.42 7.86 -20.15
C LEU A 95 -52.81 8.05 -20.77
N ASN A 96 -53.87 7.74 -20.02
CA ASN A 96 -55.26 7.95 -20.41
C ASN A 96 -55.80 9.35 -20.05
N SER A 97 -54.96 10.25 -19.53
CA SER A 97 -55.34 11.58 -19.05
C SER A 97 -56.44 11.57 -17.96
N GLU A 98 -56.56 10.49 -17.17
CA GLU A 98 -57.47 10.36 -16.02
C GLU A 98 -56.91 11.08 -14.77
N TYR A 99 -56.48 12.32 -14.94
CA TYR A 99 -55.78 13.08 -13.90
C TYR A 99 -56.67 13.35 -12.68
N GLU A 100 -57.98 13.45 -12.84
CA GLU A 100 -58.95 13.71 -11.76
C GLU A 100 -58.94 12.67 -10.64
N LYS A 101 -58.36 11.49 -10.88
CA LYS A 101 -58.24 10.40 -9.90
C LYS A 101 -57.03 10.56 -8.98
N PHE A 102 -56.17 11.53 -9.23
CA PHE A 102 -54.98 11.80 -8.43
C PHE A 102 -55.19 12.94 -7.43
N ASN A 103 -54.37 12.92 -6.38
CA ASN A 103 -54.41 13.92 -5.33
C ASN A 103 -54.00 15.34 -5.77
N SER A 104 -54.22 16.33 -4.90
CA SER A 104 -53.96 17.74 -5.21
C SER A 104 -52.50 18.07 -5.55
N LYS A 105 -51.53 17.26 -5.09
CA LYS A 105 -50.11 17.44 -5.43
C LYS A 105 -49.83 17.05 -6.88
N PHE A 106 -50.45 15.98 -7.37
CA PHE A 106 -50.38 15.66 -8.79
C PHE A 106 -51.17 16.68 -9.64
N GLN A 107 -52.31 17.17 -9.17
CA GLN A 107 -53.10 18.17 -9.93
C GLN A 107 -52.28 19.42 -10.29
N SER A 108 -51.33 19.84 -9.44
CA SER A 108 -50.45 20.96 -9.76
C SER A 108 -49.42 20.65 -10.85
N LEU A 109 -49.10 19.37 -11.08
CA LEU A 109 -48.15 18.90 -12.11
C LEU A 109 -48.86 18.47 -13.40
N ALA A 110 -50.15 18.16 -13.35
CA ALA A 110 -50.92 17.61 -14.46
C ALA A 110 -50.82 18.42 -15.78
N PRO A 111 -50.89 19.76 -15.79
CA PRO A 111 -50.74 20.53 -17.04
C PRO A 111 -49.39 20.32 -17.72
N ASP A 112 -48.32 20.19 -16.93
CA ASP A 112 -46.98 19.97 -17.47
C ASP A 112 -46.75 18.53 -17.91
N VAL A 113 -47.31 17.55 -17.19
CA VAL A 113 -47.29 16.14 -17.58
C VAL A 113 -48.00 15.96 -18.93
N ASP A 114 -49.19 16.55 -19.08
CA ASP A 114 -49.97 16.48 -20.32
C ASP A 114 -49.20 17.09 -21.50
N ARG A 115 -48.57 18.25 -21.27
CA ARG A 115 -47.72 18.91 -22.26
C ARG A 115 -46.56 18.03 -22.70
N VAL A 116 -45.84 17.39 -21.77
CA VAL A 116 -44.67 16.54 -22.09
C VAL A 116 -45.09 15.27 -22.83
N LEU A 117 -46.19 14.64 -22.43
CA LEU A 117 -46.75 13.47 -23.13
C LEU A 117 -47.22 13.79 -24.54
N GLY A 118 -47.64 15.03 -24.81
CA GLY A 118 -47.97 15.51 -26.14
C GLY A 118 -46.78 15.69 -27.09
N ILE A 119 -45.53 15.65 -26.60
CA ILE A 119 -44.33 15.82 -27.42
C ILE A 119 -43.97 14.51 -28.14
N ARG A 120 -43.76 14.59 -29.46
CA ARG A 120 -43.32 13.43 -30.23
C ARG A 120 -41.97 12.91 -29.75
N GLY A 121 -41.89 11.61 -29.50
CA GLY A 121 -40.66 10.96 -29.06
C GLY A 121 -40.37 11.11 -27.56
N VAL A 122 -41.39 11.45 -26.76
CA VAL A 122 -41.30 11.39 -25.30
C VAL A 122 -40.85 10.00 -24.84
N GLN A 123 -39.94 9.98 -23.87
CA GLN A 123 -39.55 8.76 -23.16
C GLN A 123 -40.12 8.77 -21.75
N ILE A 124 -40.53 7.61 -21.25
CA ILE A 124 -41.07 7.43 -19.91
C ILE A 124 -40.16 6.48 -19.16
N THR A 125 -39.63 6.93 -18.03
CA THR A 125 -38.76 6.12 -17.18
C THR A 125 -39.52 5.75 -15.91
N LEU A 126 -39.75 4.46 -15.72
CA LEU A 126 -40.35 3.89 -14.52
C LEU A 126 -39.24 3.63 -13.50
N VAL A 127 -39.30 4.29 -12.35
CA VAL A 127 -38.25 4.21 -11.33
C VAL A 127 -38.81 3.49 -10.10
N ILE A 128 -38.23 2.33 -9.78
CA ILE A 128 -38.49 1.62 -8.53
C ILE A 128 -37.33 1.86 -7.57
N ALA A 129 -37.60 2.56 -6.48
CA ALA A 129 -36.62 3.01 -5.50
C ALA A 129 -36.78 2.25 -4.17
N LEU A 130 -35.82 1.40 -3.82
CA LEU A 130 -35.88 0.53 -2.65
C LEU A 130 -34.75 0.85 -1.68
N LEU A 131 -35.06 1.14 -0.42
CA LEU A 131 -34.05 1.16 0.65
C LEU A 131 -33.77 -0.27 1.14
N GLY A 132 -33.15 -1.06 0.26
CA GLY A 132 -32.83 -2.46 0.49
C GLY A 132 -32.14 -3.12 -0.70
N ASN A 133 -32.42 -4.41 -0.90
CA ASN A 133 -31.87 -5.19 -2.00
C ASN A 133 -32.31 -4.60 -3.36
N THR A 134 -31.36 -4.44 -4.29
CA THR A 134 -31.61 -3.95 -5.66
C THR A 134 -32.35 -4.99 -6.52
N ARG A 135 -32.37 -6.26 -6.12
CA ARG A 135 -33.08 -7.30 -6.88
C ARG A 135 -34.55 -7.38 -6.48
N LEU A 136 -35.42 -7.13 -7.45
CA LEU A 136 -36.84 -7.40 -7.36
C LEU A 136 -37.10 -8.91 -7.49
N HIS A 137 -38.19 -9.37 -6.87
CA HIS A 137 -38.67 -10.74 -7.06
C HIS A 137 -39.05 -10.99 -8.53
N GLU A 138 -38.80 -12.20 -9.05
CA GLU A 138 -39.03 -12.53 -10.47
C GLU A 138 -40.46 -12.22 -10.92
N ASP A 139 -41.47 -12.54 -10.09
CA ASP A 139 -42.88 -12.22 -10.38
C ASP A 139 -43.15 -10.72 -10.54
N VAL A 140 -42.45 -9.88 -9.79
CA VAL A 140 -42.61 -8.42 -9.84
C VAL A 140 -41.93 -7.87 -11.10
N MET A 141 -40.72 -8.36 -11.39
CA MET A 141 -40.00 -8.03 -12.62
C MET A 141 -40.78 -8.41 -13.86
N SER A 142 -41.34 -9.62 -13.87
CA SER A 142 -42.13 -10.15 -14.99
C SER A 142 -43.31 -9.24 -15.32
N VAL A 143 -44.08 -8.83 -14.30
CA VAL A 143 -45.25 -7.95 -14.46
C VAL A 143 -44.86 -6.55 -14.97
N LEU A 144 -43.78 -5.96 -14.45
CA LEU A 144 -43.30 -4.65 -14.90
C LEU A 144 -42.76 -4.70 -16.34
N GLN A 145 -42.01 -5.75 -16.67
CA GLN A 145 -41.42 -5.92 -18.00
C GLN A 145 -42.50 -6.19 -19.05
N GLU A 146 -43.49 -7.03 -18.74
CA GLU A 146 -44.62 -7.31 -19.64
C GLU A 146 -45.36 -6.01 -20.01
N GLU A 147 -45.54 -5.10 -19.06
CA GLU A 147 -46.15 -3.80 -19.32
C GLU A 147 -45.25 -2.87 -20.16
N CYS A 148 -43.94 -2.85 -19.88
CA CYS A 148 -42.98 -2.10 -20.70
C CYS A 148 -42.99 -2.60 -22.15
N ASP A 149 -43.01 -3.92 -22.35
CA ASP A 149 -43.02 -4.54 -23.68
C ASP A 149 -44.29 -4.19 -24.46
N LYS A 150 -45.46 -4.15 -23.79
CA LYS A 150 -46.73 -3.71 -24.40
C LYS A 150 -46.63 -2.27 -24.92
N LEU A 151 -46.06 -1.37 -24.12
CA LEU A 151 -45.92 0.04 -24.48
C LEU A 151 -44.80 0.28 -25.51
N ASN A 152 -43.81 -0.60 -25.57
CA ASN A 152 -42.68 -0.54 -26.49
C ASN A 152 -42.90 -1.27 -27.83
N PHE A 153 -44.06 -1.90 -28.03
CA PHE A 153 -44.33 -2.79 -29.18
C PHE A 153 -43.95 -2.19 -30.55
N ALA A 154 -44.23 -0.90 -30.77
CA ALA A 154 -43.91 -0.23 -32.04
C ALA A 154 -42.55 0.48 -32.02
N LYS A 155 -42.22 1.15 -30.91
CA LYS A 155 -40.97 1.89 -30.68
C LYS A 155 -40.66 1.92 -29.19
N PRO A 156 -39.38 1.92 -28.79
CA PRO A 156 -39.00 2.14 -27.39
C PRO A 156 -39.50 3.50 -26.90
N MET A 157 -40.44 3.46 -25.96
CA MET A 157 -41.08 4.60 -25.31
C MET A 157 -40.89 4.57 -23.79
N VAL A 158 -40.86 3.37 -23.19
CA VAL A 158 -40.80 3.17 -21.74
C VAL A 158 -39.58 2.36 -21.35
N ASP A 159 -38.86 2.78 -20.31
CA ASP A 159 -37.76 2.03 -19.71
C ASP A 159 -37.94 1.86 -18.19
N LEU A 160 -37.35 0.81 -17.62
CA LEU A 160 -37.42 0.48 -16.21
C LEU A 160 -36.06 0.70 -15.53
N ARG A 161 -36.06 1.41 -14.41
CA ARG A 161 -34.89 1.72 -13.59
C ARG A 161 -35.12 1.27 -12.16
N ILE A 162 -34.14 0.59 -11.58
CA ILE A 162 -34.21 0.10 -10.20
C ILE A 162 -33.09 0.75 -9.38
N LEU A 163 -33.46 1.57 -8.41
CA LEU A 163 -32.54 2.22 -7.48
C LEU A 163 -32.58 1.51 -6.14
N GLY A 164 -31.52 0.79 -5.79
CA GLY A 164 -31.33 0.28 -4.43
C GLY A 164 -30.32 1.06 -3.60
N LEU A 165 -30.00 0.54 -2.41
CA LEU A 165 -29.17 1.21 -1.39
C LEU A 165 -27.85 1.79 -1.92
N LYS A 166 -27.17 1.08 -2.83
CA LYS A 166 -25.90 1.52 -3.44
C LYS A 166 -26.03 2.86 -4.18
N HIS A 167 -27.12 3.06 -4.93
CA HIS A 167 -27.35 4.28 -5.71
C HIS A 167 -27.59 5.49 -4.79
N PHE A 168 -28.37 5.30 -3.72
CA PHE A 168 -28.60 6.35 -2.72
C PHE A 168 -27.33 6.70 -1.96
N TYR A 169 -26.53 5.69 -1.60
CA TYR A 169 -25.25 5.91 -0.93
C TYR A 169 -24.28 6.70 -1.82
N GLN A 170 -24.21 6.38 -3.11
CA GLN A 170 -23.41 7.12 -4.08
C GLN A 170 -23.90 8.57 -4.24
N ALA A 171 -25.22 8.78 -4.35
CA ALA A 171 -25.79 10.12 -4.50
C ALA A 171 -25.51 11.03 -3.29
N ILE A 172 -25.60 10.49 -2.07
CA ILE A 172 -25.30 11.24 -0.83
C ILE A 172 -23.81 11.59 -0.73
N LEU A 173 -22.93 10.73 -1.25
CA LEU A 173 -21.49 10.96 -1.24
C LEU A 173 -21.03 11.97 -2.32
N GLY A 174 -21.84 12.25 -3.35
CA GLY A 174 -21.53 13.25 -4.38
C GLY A 174 -20.18 12.99 -5.06
N ASP A 175 -19.32 14.02 -5.15
CA ASP A 175 -17.95 13.94 -5.70
C ASP A 175 -17.01 12.98 -4.93
N ALA A 176 -17.42 12.47 -3.76
CA ALA A 176 -16.71 11.43 -3.03
C ALA A 176 -17.08 10.00 -3.52
N ALA A 177 -18.08 9.85 -4.38
CA ALA A 177 -18.36 8.61 -5.10
C ALA A 177 -17.39 8.45 -6.27
N GLN A 178 -16.85 7.23 -6.45
CA GLN A 178 -15.89 6.96 -7.52
C GLN A 178 -16.53 7.22 -8.90
N PRO A 179 -15.87 7.97 -9.81
CA PRO A 179 -16.42 8.28 -11.13
C PRO A 179 -16.66 7.01 -11.95
N GLN A 180 -17.80 6.96 -12.64
CA GLN A 180 -18.13 5.88 -13.59
C GLN A 180 -17.42 6.18 -14.92
N ILE A 181 -16.54 5.27 -15.36
CA ILE A 181 -15.72 5.43 -16.56
C ILE A 181 -16.24 4.48 -17.63
N ASP A 182 -16.57 5.01 -18.81
CA ASP A 182 -16.94 4.19 -19.96
C ASP A 182 -15.76 4.13 -20.93
N LEU A 183 -15.44 2.93 -21.44
CA LEU A 183 -14.28 2.69 -22.32
C LEU A 183 -14.71 1.95 -23.59
N ASP A 184 -14.04 2.24 -24.70
CA ASP A 184 -14.08 1.41 -25.90
C ASP A 184 -12.86 0.48 -25.95
N ALA A 185 -13.07 -0.80 -26.23
CA ALA A 185 -12.04 -1.82 -26.25
C ALA A 185 -12.07 -2.65 -27.53
N ARG A 186 -10.92 -2.80 -28.19
CA ARG A 186 -10.75 -3.69 -29.34
C ARG A 186 -9.90 -4.89 -28.97
N LEU A 187 -10.50 -6.07 -28.88
CA LEU A 187 -9.79 -7.31 -28.56
C LEU A 187 -9.53 -8.14 -29.82
N GLU A 188 -8.27 -8.48 -30.05
CA GLU A 188 -7.82 -9.43 -31.06
C GLU A 188 -7.82 -10.86 -30.50
N GLY A 189 -8.34 -11.82 -31.27
CA GLY A 189 -8.42 -13.22 -30.86
C GLY A 189 -9.32 -13.46 -29.64
N TRP A 190 -10.41 -12.68 -29.52
CA TRP A 190 -11.19 -12.68 -28.28
C TRP A 190 -12.02 -13.95 -28.11
N ASN A 191 -12.29 -14.28 -26.85
CA ASN A 191 -13.18 -15.36 -26.47
C ASN A 191 -14.00 -14.97 -25.24
N ILE A 192 -15.01 -15.76 -24.90
CA ILE A 192 -15.98 -15.50 -23.83
C ILE A 192 -16.01 -16.67 -22.85
N GLN A 193 -15.93 -16.34 -21.56
CA GLN A 193 -16.34 -17.21 -20.47
C GLN A 193 -17.79 -16.84 -20.11
N LYS A 194 -18.73 -17.76 -20.29
CA LYS A 194 -20.15 -17.52 -19.98
C LYS A 194 -20.53 -17.90 -18.56
N GLU A 195 -19.88 -18.92 -18.00
CA GLU A 195 -20.21 -19.49 -16.69
C GLU A 195 -18.99 -19.50 -15.76
N PRO A 196 -19.14 -19.23 -14.44
CA PRO A 196 -20.38 -18.87 -13.75
C PRO A 196 -20.83 -17.42 -14.02
N TYR A 197 -19.94 -16.55 -14.49
CA TYR A 197 -20.23 -15.15 -14.81
C TYR A 197 -19.56 -14.73 -16.11
N GLU A 198 -20.15 -13.74 -16.79
CA GLU A 198 -19.74 -13.34 -18.12
C GLU A 198 -18.42 -12.55 -18.10
N ALA A 199 -17.40 -13.05 -18.80
CA ALA A 199 -16.14 -12.38 -18.98
C ALA A 199 -15.61 -12.54 -20.41
N TYR A 200 -15.04 -11.48 -20.95
CA TYR A 200 -14.41 -11.43 -22.25
C TYR A 200 -12.90 -11.36 -22.09
N TYR A 201 -12.14 -12.02 -22.96
CA TYR A 201 -10.69 -11.90 -22.92
C TYR A 201 -10.09 -12.03 -24.30
N GLY A 202 -8.96 -11.35 -24.52
CA GLY A 202 -8.26 -11.32 -25.79
C GLY A 202 -7.02 -10.43 -25.69
N SER A 203 -6.32 -10.24 -26.80
CA SER A 203 -5.14 -9.37 -26.84
C SER A 203 -5.54 -7.98 -27.28
N MET A 204 -5.03 -6.94 -26.62
CA MET A 204 -5.26 -5.55 -27.01
C MET A 204 -3.95 -4.86 -27.36
N ALA A 205 -3.99 -3.95 -28.32
CA ALA A 205 -2.82 -3.15 -28.66
C ALA A 205 -2.50 -2.20 -27.49
N VAL A 206 -1.22 -2.05 -27.16
CA VAL A 206 -0.82 -1.16 -26.06
C VAL A 206 -1.11 0.31 -26.35
N ALA A 207 -1.27 0.69 -27.62
CA ALA A 207 -1.70 2.04 -28.00
C ALA A 207 -3.10 2.36 -27.48
N ASP A 208 -4.05 1.41 -27.60
CA ASP A 208 -5.41 1.58 -27.11
C ASP A 208 -5.43 1.69 -25.57
N ILE A 209 -4.55 0.95 -24.89
CA ILE A 209 -4.37 1.02 -23.43
C ILE A 209 -3.79 2.37 -23.00
N ALA A 210 -2.84 2.91 -23.76
CA ALA A 210 -2.30 4.24 -23.49
C ALA A 210 -3.40 5.30 -23.62
N ASN A 211 -4.27 5.19 -24.63
CA ASN A 211 -5.40 6.09 -24.81
C ASN A 211 -6.35 6.06 -23.61
N TRP A 212 -6.69 4.87 -23.07
CA TRP A 212 -7.49 4.78 -21.84
C TRP A 212 -6.89 5.58 -20.67
N TYR A 213 -5.57 5.53 -20.51
CA TYR A 213 -4.87 6.26 -19.46
C TYR A 213 -4.71 7.75 -19.78
N ASP A 214 -4.58 8.13 -21.05
CA ASP A 214 -4.56 9.52 -21.50
C ASP A 214 -5.90 10.23 -21.23
N GLU A 215 -7.02 9.54 -21.44
CA GLU A 215 -8.37 10.08 -21.27
C GLU A 215 -8.82 10.14 -19.80
N HIS A 216 -8.53 9.10 -19.02
CA HIS A 216 -9.06 8.96 -17.66
C HIS A 216 -7.99 9.02 -16.56
N GLY A 217 -6.71 8.91 -16.89
CA GLY A 217 -5.62 9.00 -15.93
C GLY A 217 -5.78 8.02 -14.76
N ARG A 218 -5.53 8.51 -13.54
CA ARG A 218 -5.53 7.67 -12.33
C ARG A 218 -6.93 7.19 -11.91
N THR A 219 -8.01 7.83 -12.36
CA THR A 219 -9.37 7.43 -11.98
C THR A 219 -9.75 6.07 -12.54
N LEU A 220 -9.06 5.63 -13.61
CA LEU A 220 -9.15 4.28 -14.18
C LEU A 220 -8.87 3.18 -13.14
N PHE A 221 -8.12 3.49 -12.09
CA PHE A 221 -7.72 2.55 -11.03
C PHE A 221 -8.53 2.72 -9.74
N SER A 222 -9.66 3.41 -9.76
CA SER A 222 -10.45 3.72 -8.56
C SER A 222 -10.81 2.50 -7.69
N LYS A 223 -11.11 1.34 -8.29
CA LYS A 223 -11.39 0.09 -7.58
C LYS A 223 -10.13 -0.75 -7.32
N ASN A 224 -8.95 -0.27 -7.71
CA ASN A 224 -7.68 -0.94 -7.46
C ASN A 224 -7.19 -0.64 -6.03
N ILE A 225 -6.75 -1.67 -5.32
CA ILE A 225 -6.28 -1.55 -3.93
C ILE A 225 -4.79 -1.24 -3.80
N ARG A 226 -4.04 -1.15 -4.92
CA ARG A 226 -2.62 -0.77 -4.96
C ARG A 226 -2.47 0.69 -5.41
N ASP A 227 -2.44 1.62 -4.47
CA ASP A 227 -2.37 3.07 -4.73
C ASP A 227 -0.98 3.64 -5.10
N SER A 228 0.05 2.80 -5.28
CA SER A 228 1.38 3.29 -5.67
C SER A 228 1.63 3.09 -7.18
N LEU A 229 1.38 4.14 -7.95
CA LEU A 229 1.79 4.26 -9.36
C LEU A 229 3.23 4.81 -9.50
N ASP A 230 3.94 4.98 -8.39
CA ASP A 230 5.30 5.52 -8.41
C ASP A 230 6.31 4.49 -8.92
N LEU A 231 7.44 4.99 -9.41
CA LEU A 231 8.51 4.21 -10.05
C LEU A 231 9.02 3.07 -9.15
N THR A 232 8.64 1.84 -9.48
CA THR A 232 9.22 0.61 -8.93
C THR A 232 10.12 -0.06 -9.97
N ASP A 233 11.02 -0.96 -9.54
CA ASP A 233 11.90 -1.76 -10.41
C ASP A 233 11.11 -2.50 -11.51
N VAL A 234 9.84 -2.85 -11.25
CA VAL A 234 8.90 -3.49 -12.18
C VAL A 234 8.48 -2.56 -13.31
N ASN A 235 8.26 -1.26 -13.03
CA ASN A 235 7.90 -0.29 -14.08
C ASN A 235 9.04 -0.09 -15.08
N VAL A 236 10.30 -0.20 -14.64
CA VAL A 236 11.48 -0.02 -15.51
C VAL A 236 11.61 -1.18 -16.50
N SER A 237 11.45 -2.43 -16.07
CA SER A 237 11.55 -3.59 -16.96
C SER A 237 10.39 -3.68 -17.97
N ILE A 238 9.18 -3.25 -17.59
CA ILE A 238 8.03 -3.18 -18.50
C ILE A 238 8.27 -2.13 -19.59
N VAL A 239 8.77 -0.95 -19.23
CA VAL A 239 9.15 0.11 -20.20
C VAL A 239 10.30 -0.35 -21.10
N ASP A 240 11.31 -1.01 -20.55
CA ASP A 240 12.44 -1.56 -21.31
C ASP A 240 11.97 -2.59 -22.35
N THR A 241 11.06 -3.49 -21.95
CA THR A 241 10.47 -4.49 -22.85
C THR A 241 9.71 -3.82 -23.99
N LEU A 242 8.88 -2.81 -23.72
CA LEU A 242 8.13 -2.10 -24.77
C LEU A 242 9.03 -1.37 -25.77
N ARG A 243 10.18 -0.86 -25.31
CA ARG A 243 11.11 -0.10 -26.16
C ARG A 243 12.00 -1.01 -26.99
N ASN A 244 12.56 -2.04 -26.37
CA ASN A 244 13.62 -2.85 -26.97
C ASN A 244 13.09 -4.15 -27.58
N HIS A 245 12.00 -4.70 -27.04
CA HIS A 245 11.41 -5.98 -27.43
C HIS A 245 9.86 -5.98 -27.41
N PRO A 246 9.17 -5.06 -28.12
CA PRO A 246 7.71 -4.95 -28.10
C PRO A 246 7.00 -6.24 -28.54
N GLU A 247 7.61 -7.03 -29.41
CA GLU A 247 7.11 -8.34 -29.84
C GLU A 247 7.04 -9.37 -28.70
N LYS A 248 7.86 -9.19 -27.64
CA LYS A 248 7.87 -10.06 -26.46
C LYS A 248 6.92 -9.58 -25.37
N PHE A 249 6.32 -8.40 -25.52
CA PHE A 249 5.54 -7.76 -24.46
C PHE A 249 4.37 -8.62 -23.98
N TRP A 250 3.69 -9.28 -24.92
CA TRP A 250 2.58 -10.19 -24.64
C TRP A 250 3.01 -11.38 -23.75
N TYR A 251 4.23 -11.89 -23.94
CA TYR A 251 4.77 -13.04 -23.21
C TYR A 251 5.29 -12.67 -21.82
N PHE A 252 5.78 -11.44 -21.64
CA PHE A 252 6.44 -11.02 -20.40
C PHE A 252 5.49 -10.29 -19.43
N ASN A 253 4.28 -9.95 -19.84
CA ASN A 253 3.27 -9.32 -18.96
C ASN A 253 2.18 -10.32 -18.53
N ASN A 254 1.71 -10.14 -17.29
CA ASN A 254 0.64 -10.96 -16.71
C ASN A 254 -0.77 -10.62 -17.24
N GLY A 255 -0.89 -9.51 -17.97
CA GLY A 255 -2.15 -9.00 -18.52
C GLY A 255 -2.78 -7.88 -17.67
N ILE A 256 -3.94 -7.42 -18.13
CA ILE A 256 -4.76 -6.38 -17.49
C ILE A 256 -6.14 -6.96 -17.23
N THR A 257 -6.68 -6.76 -16.02
CA THR A 257 -8.05 -7.14 -15.68
C THR A 257 -8.87 -5.89 -15.39
N VAL A 258 -9.99 -5.76 -16.09
CA VAL A 258 -10.96 -4.68 -15.99
C VAL A 258 -12.25 -5.25 -15.41
N LEU A 259 -12.72 -4.68 -14.30
CA LEU A 259 -14.09 -4.88 -13.83
C LEU A 259 -14.98 -3.80 -14.42
N CYS A 260 -16.19 -4.16 -14.82
CA CYS A 260 -17.16 -3.24 -15.38
C CYS A 260 -18.56 -3.61 -14.94
N ASP A 261 -19.46 -2.63 -14.93
CA ASP A 261 -20.86 -2.86 -14.60
C ASP A 261 -21.53 -3.69 -15.70
N SER A 262 -21.25 -3.40 -16.98
CA SER A 262 -21.68 -4.21 -18.12
C SER A 262 -20.74 -4.08 -19.34
N VAL A 263 -20.85 -5.03 -20.27
CA VAL A 263 -20.14 -5.03 -21.56
C VAL A 263 -21.13 -5.16 -22.71
N ALA A 264 -21.21 -4.15 -23.57
CA ALA A 264 -22.03 -4.17 -24.77
C ALA A 264 -21.19 -4.45 -26.03
N LYS A 265 -21.68 -5.32 -26.91
CA LYS A 265 -21.06 -5.60 -28.22
C LYS A 265 -21.51 -4.55 -29.23
N THR A 266 -20.57 -3.98 -29.99
CA THR A 266 -20.95 -3.05 -31.05
C THR A 266 -21.41 -3.81 -32.31
N PRO A 267 -22.51 -3.41 -32.97
CA PRO A 267 -23.04 -4.12 -34.15
C PRO A 267 -22.13 -4.09 -35.40
N ARG A 268 -21.10 -3.23 -35.42
CA ARG A 268 -20.27 -2.97 -36.61
C ARG A 268 -19.27 -4.07 -36.93
N PHE A 269 -18.94 -4.93 -35.97
CA PHE A 269 -18.11 -6.11 -36.17
C PHE A 269 -18.80 -7.25 -35.45
N LEU A 270 -19.47 -8.13 -36.19
CA LEU A 270 -19.96 -9.42 -35.67
C LEU A 270 -18.85 -10.46 -35.89
N PRO A 271 -18.03 -10.81 -34.89
CA PRO A 271 -16.97 -11.79 -35.06
C PRO A 271 -17.39 -13.10 -34.38
N SER A 272 -17.09 -14.22 -35.01
CA SER A 272 -17.05 -15.48 -34.27
C SER A 272 -15.90 -15.42 -33.24
N PRO A 273 -16.00 -16.14 -32.10
CA PRO A 273 -14.89 -16.29 -31.15
C PRO A 273 -13.59 -16.63 -31.89
N GLY A 274 -12.50 -15.96 -31.54
CA GLY A 274 -11.18 -16.09 -32.19
C GLY A 274 -10.83 -14.99 -33.22
N GLY A 275 -11.75 -14.08 -33.54
CA GLY A 275 -11.50 -12.90 -34.40
C GLY A 275 -11.26 -11.59 -33.63
N PRO A 276 -11.13 -10.44 -34.32
CA PRO A 276 -11.17 -9.11 -33.71
C PRO A 276 -12.58 -8.77 -33.23
N GLY A 277 -12.75 -8.03 -32.14
CA GLY A 277 -14.06 -7.59 -31.66
C GLY A 277 -14.00 -6.26 -30.91
N ASP A 278 -15.01 -5.42 -31.14
CA ASP A 278 -15.15 -4.09 -30.54
C ASP A 278 -16.23 -4.10 -29.44
N PHE A 279 -15.83 -3.71 -28.24
CA PHE A 279 -16.62 -3.75 -27.01
C PHE A 279 -16.76 -2.35 -26.42
N LYS A 280 -17.97 -2.03 -25.96
CA LYS A 280 -18.23 -0.86 -25.14
C LYS A 280 -18.38 -1.30 -23.69
N ILE A 281 -17.53 -0.78 -22.82
CA ILE A 281 -17.42 -1.14 -21.40
C ILE A 281 -18.04 0.00 -20.59
N VAL A 282 -18.99 -0.33 -19.72
CA VAL A 282 -19.67 0.66 -18.85
C VAL A 282 -19.20 0.52 -17.41
N GLY A 283 -18.83 1.62 -16.75
CA GLY A 283 -18.38 1.60 -15.34
C GLY A 283 -17.09 0.82 -15.09
N ALA A 284 -16.14 0.95 -16.00
CA ALA A 284 -14.85 0.30 -16.02
C ALA A 284 -13.93 0.74 -14.85
N SER A 285 -13.21 -0.22 -14.30
CA SER A 285 -12.05 0.03 -13.46
C SER A 285 -11.01 -1.09 -13.61
N VAL A 286 -9.75 -0.70 -13.82
CA VAL A 286 -8.62 -1.62 -13.94
C VAL A 286 -8.20 -2.10 -12.54
N VAL A 287 -8.55 -3.34 -12.20
CA VAL A 287 -8.29 -3.95 -10.89
C VAL A 287 -6.99 -4.75 -10.83
N ASN A 288 -6.39 -5.07 -11.98
CA ASN A 288 -5.06 -5.65 -12.10
C ASN A 288 -4.35 -5.12 -13.36
N GLY A 289 -3.04 -4.89 -13.26
CA GLY A 289 -2.25 -4.34 -14.37
C GLY A 289 -2.11 -2.81 -14.38
N ALA A 290 -2.44 -2.11 -13.28
CA ALA A 290 -2.33 -0.65 -13.20
C ALA A 290 -0.90 -0.13 -13.49
N GLN A 291 0.13 -0.83 -12.98
CA GLN A 291 1.53 -0.56 -13.29
C GLN A 291 1.86 -0.78 -14.76
N THR A 292 1.32 -1.85 -15.37
CA THR A 292 1.47 -2.13 -16.80
C THR A 292 0.84 -1.02 -17.65
N VAL A 293 -0.38 -0.57 -17.33
CA VAL A 293 -1.07 0.54 -18.01
C VAL A 293 -0.25 1.84 -17.92
N ALA A 294 0.21 2.22 -16.72
CA ALA A 294 1.00 3.43 -16.52
C ALA A 294 2.37 3.37 -17.22
N ALA A 295 3.03 2.21 -17.22
CA ALA A 295 4.29 1.96 -17.90
C ALA A 295 4.13 2.01 -19.44
N ILE A 296 3.05 1.45 -19.97
CA ILE A 296 2.68 1.53 -21.39
C ILE A 296 2.57 2.99 -21.84
N HIS A 297 1.73 3.77 -21.15
CA HIS A 297 1.51 5.18 -21.47
C HIS A 297 2.82 5.98 -21.42
N ARG A 298 3.65 5.75 -20.40
CA ARG A 298 4.96 6.41 -20.28
C ARG A 298 5.92 6.04 -21.40
N ALA A 299 5.98 4.75 -21.76
CA ALA A 299 6.87 4.28 -22.82
C ALA A 299 6.53 4.95 -24.16
N LEU A 300 5.22 5.05 -24.47
CA LEU A 300 4.70 5.65 -25.70
C LEU A 300 4.81 7.18 -25.74
N ARG A 301 4.69 7.89 -24.60
CA ARG A 301 4.92 9.36 -24.57
C ARG A 301 6.39 9.76 -24.65
N GLN A 302 7.30 8.91 -24.19
CA GLN A 302 8.73 9.20 -24.17
C GLN A 302 9.46 8.75 -25.45
N GLY A 303 8.92 7.79 -26.18
CA GLY A 303 9.40 7.39 -27.51
C GLY A 303 8.55 8.07 -28.57
N GLY A 304 9.09 9.08 -29.26
CA GLY A 304 8.42 9.70 -30.39
C GLY A 304 7.91 8.65 -31.39
N VAL A 305 6.69 8.88 -31.87
CA VAL A 305 5.96 8.11 -32.91
C VAL A 305 6.91 7.42 -33.89
N GLY A 306 7.06 6.09 -33.79
CA GLY A 306 8.01 5.40 -34.68
C GLY A 306 8.16 3.88 -34.60
N THR A 307 7.51 3.14 -33.68
CA THR A 307 7.59 1.67 -33.71
C THR A 307 6.39 1.07 -34.48
N PRO A 308 6.61 0.32 -35.59
CA PRO A 308 5.55 -0.23 -36.43
C PRO A 308 4.70 -1.32 -35.77
N ASN A 309 5.09 -1.77 -34.57
CA ASN A 309 4.41 -2.84 -33.86
C ASN A 309 4.36 -2.48 -32.37
N PRO A 310 3.25 -1.90 -31.87
CA PRO A 310 3.22 -1.33 -30.52
C PRO A 310 3.37 -2.40 -29.42
N GLY A 311 3.27 -3.70 -29.75
CA GLY A 311 3.18 -4.76 -28.76
C GLY A 311 1.72 -4.94 -28.33
N GLN A 312 1.43 -6.13 -27.81
CA GLN A 312 0.10 -6.51 -27.38
C GLN A 312 0.14 -7.03 -25.95
N VAL A 313 -0.97 -6.94 -25.24
CA VAL A 313 -1.12 -7.49 -23.89
C VAL A 313 -2.48 -8.16 -23.74
N LEU A 314 -2.51 -9.23 -22.95
CA LEU A 314 -3.72 -9.93 -22.63
C LEU A 314 -4.62 -9.06 -21.74
N VAL A 315 -5.87 -8.86 -22.16
CA VAL A 315 -6.89 -8.11 -21.42
C VAL A 315 -8.04 -9.04 -21.06
N ARG A 316 -8.56 -8.91 -19.84
CA ARG A 316 -9.78 -9.57 -19.35
C ARG A 316 -10.79 -8.51 -18.94
N LEU A 317 -11.99 -8.56 -19.49
CA LEU A 317 -13.13 -7.71 -19.16
C LEU A 317 -14.15 -8.57 -18.41
N ILE A 318 -14.45 -8.25 -17.16
CA ILE A 318 -15.37 -9.03 -16.32
C ILE A 318 -16.63 -8.19 -16.06
N SER A 319 -17.78 -8.69 -16.52
CA SER A 319 -19.07 -8.03 -16.31
C SER A 319 -19.64 -8.37 -14.94
N LEU A 320 -20.02 -7.35 -14.18
CA LEU A 320 -20.64 -7.49 -12.86
C LEU A 320 -22.17 -7.56 -12.91
N GLU A 321 -22.79 -7.34 -14.07
CA GLU A 321 -24.24 -7.26 -14.28
C GLU A 321 -25.02 -8.45 -13.68
N SER A 322 -24.51 -9.66 -13.87
CA SER A 322 -25.13 -10.91 -13.39
C SER A 322 -24.40 -11.55 -12.19
N CYS A 323 -23.52 -10.80 -11.52
CA CYS A 323 -22.74 -11.30 -10.39
C CYS A 323 -23.47 -11.12 -9.04
N PRO A 324 -23.15 -11.94 -8.01
CA PRO A 324 -23.60 -11.69 -6.65
C PRO A 324 -22.86 -10.49 -6.05
N ASP A 325 -23.48 -9.87 -5.05
CA ASP A 325 -22.87 -8.76 -4.31
C ASP A 325 -21.53 -9.17 -3.70
N GLY A 326 -20.55 -8.27 -3.78
CA GLY A 326 -19.19 -8.49 -3.29
C GLY A 326 -18.28 -9.35 -4.19
N PHE A 327 -18.78 -9.88 -5.31
CA PHE A 327 -17.92 -10.62 -6.25
C PHE A 327 -16.79 -9.76 -6.83
N GLY A 328 -17.09 -8.50 -7.20
CA GLY A 328 -16.07 -7.58 -7.73
C GLY A 328 -14.96 -7.28 -6.72
N GLU A 329 -15.29 -7.15 -5.43
CA GLU A 329 -14.31 -6.99 -4.35
C GLU A 329 -13.46 -8.25 -4.18
N GLN A 330 -14.08 -9.44 -4.26
CA GLN A 330 -13.35 -10.70 -4.22
C GLN A 330 -12.39 -10.84 -5.41
N VAL A 331 -12.81 -10.51 -6.63
CA VAL A 331 -11.93 -10.53 -7.81
C VAL A 331 -10.77 -9.57 -7.60
N THR A 332 -11.06 -8.32 -7.19
CA THR A 332 -10.04 -7.31 -6.91
C THR A 332 -9.05 -7.81 -5.86
N GLN A 333 -9.51 -8.37 -4.75
CA GLN A 333 -8.66 -8.90 -3.69
C GLN A 333 -7.82 -10.07 -4.21
N LYS A 334 -8.43 -11.07 -4.83
CA LYS A 334 -7.75 -12.30 -5.27
C LYS A 334 -6.73 -12.02 -6.37
N THR A 335 -7.08 -11.24 -7.38
CA THR A 335 -6.16 -10.90 -8.48
C THR A 335 -5.00 -10.02 -7.99
N ASN A 336 -5.19 -9.20 -6.95
CA ASN A 336 -4.09 -8.43 -6.33
C ASN A 336 -3.21 -9.24 -5.37
N THR A 337 -3.74 -10.31 -4.76
CA THR A 337 -2.99 -11.19 -3.85
C THR A 337 -2.17 -12.30 -4.54
N GLN A 338 -2.37 -12.54 -5.84
CA GLN A 338 -1.63 -13.58 -6.59
C GLN A 338 -0.14 -13.24 -6.83
N ASN A 339 0.29 -11.99 -6.59
CA ASN A 339 1.70 -11.60 -6.58
C ASN A 339 2.19 -11.43 -5.13
N ARG A 340 2.96 -12.42 -4.64
CA ARG A 340 3.65 -12.55 -3.34
C ARG A 340 3.22 -11.52 -2.27
N VAL A 341 2.12 -11.81 -1.58
CA VAL A 341 1.73 -11.06 -0.38
C VAL A 341 2.66 -11.44 0.76
N GLU A 342 3.42 -10.48 1.27
CA GLU A 342 4.19 -10.65 2.51
C GLU A 342 3.21 -10.69 3.69
N THR A 343 3.44 -11.55 4.69
CA THR A 343 2.57 -11.71 5.88
C THR A 343 2.23 -10.37 6.56
N ARG A 344 3.13 -9.39 6.45
CA ARG A 344 2.98 -8.00 6.89
C ARG A 344 1.77 -7.29 6.29
N ASP A 345 1.47 -7.50 5.01
CA ASP A 345 0.39 -6.80 4.30
C ASP A 345 -0.99 -7.32 4.74
N PHE A 346 -1.09 -8.58 5.17
CA PHE A 346 -2.31 -9.09 5.81
C PHE A 346 -2.54 -8.45 7.19
N ARG A 347 -1.47 -8.11 7.93
CA ARG A 347 -1.59 -7.40 9.23
C ARG A 347 -2.05 -5.97 9.07
N ALA A 348 -1.75 -5.33 7.94
CA ALA A 348 -2.24 -3.99 7.66
C ALA A 348 -3.77 -3.90 7.54
N LEU A 349 -4.44 -5.02 7.25
CA LEU A 349 -5.90 -5.13 7.16
C LEU A 349 -6.57 -5.48 8.50
N ASP A 350 -5.78 -5.69 9.56
CA ASP A 350 -6.30 -5.99 10.89
C ASP A 350 -7.10 -4.79 11.44
N HIS A 351 -8.35 -5.05 11.86
CA HIS A 351 -9.20 -4.03 12.48
C HIS A 351 -8.54 -3.34 13.68
N GLY A 352 -7.69 -4.04 14.43
CA GLY A 352 -6.91 -3.48 15.52
C GLY A 352 -5.91 -2.41 15.06
N GLN A 353 -5.31 -2.56 13.88
CA GLN A 353 -4.39 -1.57 13.30
C GLN A 353 -5.14 -0.34 12.78
N HIS A 354 -6.30 -0.54 12.15
CA HIS A 354 -7.15 0.58 11.74
C HIS A 354 -7.65 1.40 12.92
N ARG A 355 -8.07 0.74 14.00
CA ARG A 355 -8.44 1.39 15.25
C ARG A 355 -7.26 2.15 15.85
N LEU A 356 -6.08 1.53 15.89
CA LEU A 356 -4.87 2.18 16.39
C LEU A 356 -4.55 3.46 15.60
N ARG A 357 -4.75 3.46 14.27
CA ARG A 357 -4.58 4.67 13.45
C ARG A 357 -5.56 5.78 13.81
N GLU A 358 -6.83 5.44 14.01
CA GLU A 358 -7.82 6.40 14.46
C GLU A 358 -7.48 6.97 15.84
N ASP A 359 -7.02 6.10 16.76
CA ASP A 359 -6.61 6.50 18.11
C ASP A 359 -5.37 7.40 18.09
N PHE A 360 -4.37 7.10 17.24
CA PHE A 360 -3.21 7.99 17.02
C PHE A 360 -3.65 9.39 16.53
N ALA A 361 -4.58 9.44 15.58
CA ALA A 361 -5.06 10.71 15.04
C ALA A 361 -5.91 11.50 16.06
N ARG A 362 -6.83 10.84 16.76
CA ARG A 362 -7.77 11.48 17.69
C ARG A 362 -7.16 11.82 19.03
N ALA A 363 -6.37 10.91 19.60
CA ALA A 363 -5.89 11.00 20.97
C ALA A 363 -4.52 11.69 21.07
N LEU A 364 -3.63 11.43 20.11
CA LEU A 364 -2.26 11.97 20.10
C LEU A 364 -2.04 13.10 19.07
N GLY A 365 -2.97 13.29 18.12
CA GLY A 365 -2.76 14.19 16.98
C GLY A 365 -1.58 13.76 16.09
N LYS A 366 -1.29 12.46 16.03
CA LYS A 366 -0.15 11.88 15.29
C LYS A 366 -0.62 11.00 14.14
N LYS A 367 0.23 10.85 13.12
CA LYS A 367 0.01 9.98 11.97
C LYS A 367 0.55 8.57 12.28
N TYR A 368 -0.27 7.56 12.04
CA TYR A 368 0.15 6.16 12.12
C TYR A 368 -0.02 5.50 10.75
N VAL A 369 1.12 5.19 10.12
CA VAL A 369 1.18 4.67 8.75
C VAL A 369 1.19 3.14 8.79
N ILE A 370 0.17 2.54 8.16
CA ILE A 370 -0.02 1.08 8.14
C ILE A 370 0.40 0.50 6.78
N LYS A 371 0.07 1.17 5.67
CA LYS A 371 0.28 0.62 4.33
C LYS A 371 1.73 0.77 3.88
N ARG A 372 2.23 -0.22 3.13
CA ARG A 372 3.57 -0.17 2.54
C ARG A 372 3.57 0.85 1.41
N GLY A 373 4.53 1.77 1.43
CA GLY A 373 4.66 2.82 0.41
C GLY A 373 3.94 4.14 0.75
N GLU A 374 3.14 4.20 1.81
CA GLU A 374 2.79 5.49 2.43
C GLU A 374 4.08 6.11 2.98
N GLN A 375 4.26 7.42 2.77
CA GLN A 375 5.42 8.13 3.29
C GLN A 375 5.41 8.08 4.82
N SER A 376 6.48 7.55 5.42
CA SER A 376 6.65 7.58 6.86
C SER A 376 6.55 9.03 7.36
N PRO A 377 5.79 9.29 8.44
CA PRO A 377 5.70 10.63 9.00
C PRO A 377 7.07 11.08 9.52
N GLU A 378 7.29 12.39 9.58
CA GLU A 378 8.43 12.94 10.31
C GLU A 378 8.41 12.47 11.77
N PRO A 379 9.58 12.35 12.45
CA PRO A 379 9.65 11.80 13.79
C PRO A 379 8.68 12.46 14.78
N ASP A 380 8.50 13.78 14.71
CA ASP A 380 7.59 14.48 15.61
C ASP A 380 6.11 14.30 15.25
N ASP A 381 5.80 13.87 14.03
CA ASP A 381 4.44 13.76 13.49
C ASP A 381 3.84 12.35 13.63
N GLY A 382 4.64 11.33 13.94
CA GLY A 382 4.13 9.99 14.24
C GLY A 382 5.10 8.85 13.95
N CYS A 383 4.57 7.67 13.59
CA CYS A 383 5.36 6.48 13.27
C CYS A 383 4.67 5.54 12.27
N SER A 384 5.41 4.55 11.78
CA SER A 384 4.87 3.45 10.97
C SER A 384 4.57 2.21 11.81
N ILE A 385 3.75 1.30 11.28
CA ILE A 385 3.51 -0.03 11.86
C ILE A 385 4.80 -0.82 12.07
N ASP A 386 5.78 -0.67 11.17
CA ASP A 386 7.06 -1.39 11.26
C ASP A 386 7.89 -0.87 12.44
N GLU A 387 7.99 0.46 12.61
CA GLU A 387 8.66 1.06 13.76
C GLU A 387 7.96 0.71 15.08
N ALA A 388 6.62 0.75 15.08
CA ALA A 388 5.82 0.35 16.23
C ALA A 388 6.03 -1.12 16.62
N ALA A 389 6.08 -2.03 15.66
CA ALA A 389 6.31 -3.46 15.90
C ALA A 389 7.69 -3.69 16.53
N VAL A 390 8.74 -3.04 16.02
CA VAL A 390 10.10 -3.15 16.59
C VAL A 390 10.15 -2.58 18.01
N ALA A 391 9.51 -1.44 18.25
CA ALA A 391 9.45 -0.83 19.58
C ALA A 391 8.71 -1.73 20.59
N LEU A 392 7.56 -2.29 20.20
CA LEU A 392 6.80 -3.23 21.02
C LEU A 392 7.56 -4.54 21.28
N ALA A 393 8.31 -5.03 20.29
CA ALA A 393 9.16 -6.20 20.43
C ALA A 393 10.27 -5.97 21.47
N CYS A 394 10.86 -4.76 21.52
CA CYS A 394 11.82 -4.38 22.55
C CYS A 394 11.17 -4.27 23.94
N ALA A 395 9.94 -3.74 24.01
CA ALA A 395 9.21 -3.59 25.26
C ALA A 395 8.68 -4.91 25.85
N HIS A 396 8.60 -5.97 25.05
CA HIS A 396 8.13 -7.27 25.50
C HIS A 396 9.04 -7.85 26.61
N LYS A 397 8.47 -8.59 27.58
CA LYS A 397 9.21 -9.16 28.74
C LYS A 397 10.33 -10.13 28.36
N SER A 398 10.18 -10.81 27.23
CA SER A 398 11.19 -11.73 26.69
C SER A 398 12.10 -11.01 25.69
N PRO A 399 13.45 -11.04 25.84
CA PRO A 399 14.40 -10.45 24.90
C PRO A 399 14.41 -11.14 23.53
N GLU A 400 13.77 -12.30 23.40
CA GLU A 400 13.68 -13.04 22.15
C GLU A 400 13.01 -12.25 21.04
N TYR A 401 12.04 -11.39 21.37
CA TYR A 401 11.32 -10.59 20.37
C TYR A 401 12.22 -9.51 19.77
N ALA A 402 13.05 -8.86 20.61
CA ALA A 402 14.09 -7.95 20.14
C ALA A 402 15.15 -8.66 19.30
N ALA A 403 15.57 -9.87 19.69
CA ALA A 403 16.53 -10.67 18.93
C ALA A 403 15.96 -11.13 17.58
N ARG A 404 14.67 -11.52 17.54
CA ARG A 404 13.95 -11.86 16.30
C ARG A 404 13.88 -10.66 15.37
N ALA A 405 13.48 -9.49 15.88
CA ALA A 405 13.48 -8.24 15.11
C ALA A 405 14.87 -7.93 14.53
N LYS A 406 15.94 -8.14 15.31
CA LYS A 406 17.32 -7.91 14.85
C LYS A 406 17.77 -8.92 13.79
N ARG A 407 17.25 -10.15 13.84
CA ARG A 407 17.55 -11.20 12.87
C ARG A 407 16.90 -10.87 11.53
N GLU A 408 15.58 -10.78 11.53
CA GLU A 408 14.71 -10.54 10.38
C GLU A 408 13.40 -9.90 10.87
N GLU A 409 13.09 -8.68 10.41
CA GLU A 409 11.85 -7.99 10.81
C GLU A 409 10.57 -8.72 10.35
N GLU A 410 10.66 -9.51 9.26
CA GLU A 410 9.54 -10.31 8.75
C GLU A 410 8.96 -11.27 9.80
N LEU A 411 9.80 -11.75 10.72
CA LEU A 411 9.45 -12.66 11.80
C LEU A 411 8.50 -12.06 12.84
N LEU A 412 8.37 -10.72 12.86
CA LEU A 412 7.42 -10.01 13.73
C LEU A 412 5.97 -10.13 13.27
N TRP A 413 5.75 -10.44 11.99
CA TRP A 413 4.42 -10.51 11.39
C TRP A 413 3.79 -11.91 11.43
N GLU A 414 4.54 -12.92 11.85
CA GLU A 414 4.00 -14.26 12.16
C GLU A 414 2.91 -14.16 13.24
N ASP A 415 1.82 -14.93 13.11
CA ASP A 415 0.64 -14.83 13.99
C ASP A 415 1.02 -14.79 15.47
N ARG A 416 1.81 -15.77 15.92
CA ARG A 416 2.18 -15.88 17.34
C ARG A 416 2.95 -14.66 17.84
N THR A 417 3.85 -14.13 17.01
CA THR A 417 4.71 -12.99 17.37
C THR A 417 3.92 -11.69 17.37
N TYR A 418 3.13 -11.47 16.33
CA TYR A 418 2.31 -10.28 16.16
C TYR A 418 1.32 -10.10 17.32
N HIS A 419 0.57 -11.16 17.67
CA HIS A 419 -0.38 -11.11 18.78
C HIS A 419 0.32 -10.94 20.15
N ALA A 420 1.54 -11.46 20.31
CA ALA A 420 2.31 -11.28 21.54
C ALA A 420 2.78 -9.83 21.75
N ILE A 421 3.16 -9.12 20.68
CA ILE A 421 3.67 -7.74 20.79
C ILE A 421 2.55 -6.70 20.80
N PHE A 422 1.54 -6.82 19.91
CA PHE A 422 0.43 -5.86 19.82
C PHE A 422 -0.69 -6.16 20.83
N GLY A 423 -0.89 -7.43 21.20
CA GLY A 423 -2.05 -7.86 21.99
C GLY A 423 -3.35 -7.81 21.19
N THR A 424 -4.49 -7.98 21.87
CA THR A 424 -5.82 -7.98 21.23
C THR A 424 -6.36 -6.56 20.98
N HIS A 425 -5.94 -5.59 21.81
CA HIS A 425 -6.37 -4.19 21.74
C HIS A 425 -5.18 -3.28 21.97
N PRO A 426 -4.37 -3.01 20.92
CA PRO A 426 -3.21 -2.13 21.05
C PRO A 426 -3.67 -0.71 21.41
N ASN A 427 -3.06 -0.13 22.45
CA ASN A 427 -3.32 1.22 22.92
C ASN A 427 -2.34 2.21 22.28
N ALA A 428 -2.83 3.27 21.63
CA ALA A 428 -2.01 4.28 20.96
C ALA A 428 -0.95 4.92 21.87
N TYR A 429 -1.30 5.24 23.11
CA TYR A 429 -0.37 5.81 24.10
C TYR A 429 0.75 4.84 24.46
N ARG A 430 0.41 3.56 24.64
CA ARG A 430 1.42 2.50 24.89
C ARG A 430 2.40 2.40 23.72
N VAL A 431 1.87 2.30 22.50
CA VAL A 431 2.70 2.18 21.29
C VAL A 431 3.61 3.40 21.15
N TRP A 432 3.06 4.60 21.34
CA TRP A 432 3.82 5.84 21.22
C TRP A 432 4.91 5.97 22.28
N ARG A 433 4.65 5.64 23.55
CA ARG A 433 5.71 5.56 24.60
C ARG A 433 6.84 4.65 24.16
N CYS A 434 6.52 3.46 23.65
CA CYS A 434 7.54 2.51 23.21
C CYS A 434 8.39 3.07 22.07
N VAL A 435 7.77 3.73 21.09
CA VAL A 435 8.48 4.37 19.96
C VAL A 435 9.44 5.45 20.47
N LEU A 436 8.99 6.30 21.41
CA LEU A 436 9.82 7.35 21.99
C LEU A 436 11.03 6.81 22.75
N VAL A 437 10.86 5.75 23.56
CA VAL A 437 11.99 5.10 24.24
C VAL A 437 13.00 4.56 23.22
N LEU A 438 12.53 3.84 22.20
CA LEU A 438 13.41 3.26 21.18
C LEU A 438 14.22 4.35 20.45
N ARG A 439 13.59 5.48 20.10
CA ARG A 439 14.26 6.61 19.46
C ARG A 439 15.29 7.27 20.38
N ALA A 440 14.95 7.50 21.65
CA ALA A 440 15.87 8.08 22.62
C ALA A 440 17.12 7.19 22.83
N VAL A 441 16.94 5.87 22.95
CA VAL A 441 18.05 4.91 23.05
C VAL A 441 18.93 4.95 21.80
N ARG A 442 18.33 4.92 20.61
CA ARG A 442 19.09 4.98 19.34
C ARG A 442 19.88 6.27 19.19
N SER A 443 19.29 7.41 19.56
CA SER A 443 19.96 8.72 19.53
C SER A 443 21.17 8.77 20.46
N GLU A 444 21.06 8.22 21.67
CA GLU A 444 22.18 8.16 22.61
C GLU A 444 23.28 7.21 22.11
N LEU A 445 22.92 6.04 21.59
CA LEU A 445 23.89 5.09 21.02
C LEU A 445 24.62 5.65 19.79
N GLU A 446 23.93 6.42 18.94
CA GLU A 446 24.55 7.12 17.82
C GLU A 446 25.58 8.14 18.33
N THR A 447 25.22 8.90 19.37
CA THR A 447 26.10 9.89 19.99
C THR A 447 27.35 9.22 20.59
N LEU A 448 27.18 8.12 21.33
CA LEU A 448 28.29 7.32 21.87
C LEU A 448 29.16 6.75 20.74
N GLY A 449 28.54 6.19 19.71
CA GLY A 449 29.21 5.54 18.58
C GLY A 449 30.18 6.45 17.81
N ARG A 450 29.93 7.76 17.77
CA ARG A 450 30.80 8.75 17.06
C ARG A 450 32.24 8.80 17.58
N THR A 451 32.47 8.43 18.84
CA THR A 451 33.79 8.50 19.49
C THR A 451 34.43 7.14 19.72
N LEU A 452 33.68 6.07 19.48
CA LEU A 452 34.07 4.69 19.76
C LEU A 452 34.61 4.02 18.49
N THR A 453 35.53 3.06 18.65
CA THR A 453 36.06 2.26 17.55
C THR A 453 36.07 0.77 17.88
N GLY A 454 36.16 -0.07 16.85
CA GLY A 454 36.24 -1.52 16.98
C GLY A 454 35.01 -2.12 17.64
N ARG A 455 35.22 -3.06 18.57
CA ARG A 455 34.17 -3.84 19.22
C ARG A 455 33.11 -2.98 19.93
N LYS A 456 33.52 -1.88 20.57
CA LYS A 456 32.58 -0.96 21.24
C LYS A 456 31.63 -0.26 20.25
N ALA A 457 32.15 0.13 19.09
CA ALA A 457 31.32 0.66 18.01
C ALA A 457 30.38 -0.42 17.43
N ALA A 458 30.79 -1.69 17.41
CA ALA A 458 29.92 -2.80 17.04
C ALA A 458 28.77 -3.00 18.04
N VAL A 459 29.01 -2.81 19.34
CA VAL A 459 27.96 -2.85 20.37
C VAL A 459 26.97 -1.70 20.19
N THR A 460 27.42 -0.47 19.90
CA THR A 460 26.49 0.64 19.61
C THR A 460 25.67 0.41 18.34
N LEU A 461 26.25 -0.23 17.31
CA LEU A 461 25.58 -0.47 16.02
C LEU A 461 24.60 -1.66 16.05
N TYR A 462 25.01 -2.77 16.66
CA TYR A 462 24.25 -4.02 16.64
C TYR A 462 23.43 -4.26 17.90
N GLY A 463 23.78 -3.62 19.02
CA GLY A 463 23.13 -3.80 20.31
C GLY A 463 21.88 -2.95 20.54
N ASP A 464 21.52 -2.05 19.62
CA ASP A 464 20.43 -1.08 19.78
C ASP A 464 19.12 -1.68 20.32
N LEU A 465 18.63 -2.79 19.73
CA LEU A 465 17.37 -3.40 20.15
C LEU A 465 17.46 -4.13 21.50
N LEU A 466 18.60 -4.76 21.81
CA LEU A 466 18.79 -5.41 23.12
C LEU A 466 18.98 -4.39 24.24
N ILE A 467 19.71 -3.30 23.96
CA ILE A 467 19.84 -2.18 24.89
C ILE A 467 18.46 -1.57 25.13
N ALA A 468 17.69 -1.28 24.06
CA ALA A 468 16.33 -0.79 24.21
C ALA A 468 15.47 -1.71 25.09
N HIS A 469 15.55 -3.03 24.89
CA HIS A 469 14.87 -4.00 25.74
C HIS A 469 15.31 -3.93 27.22
N ILE A 470 16.61 -3.84 27.50
CA ILE A 470 17.14 -3.67 28.87
C ILE A 470 16.57 -2.40 29.52
N ILE A 471 16.52 -1.29 28.77
CA ILE A 471 15.95 -0.03 29.24
C ILE A 471 14.47 -0.16 29.56
N PHE A 472 13.68 -0.83 28.71
CA PHE A 472 12.27 -1.11 29.02
C PHE A 472 12.09 -1.91 30.32
N GLN A 473 12.93 -2.93 30.57
CA GLN A 473 12.84 -3.71 31.81
C GLN A 473 13.27 -2.90 33.04
N LYS A 474 14.12 -1.88 32.88
CA LYS A 474 14.64 -1.06 33.99
C LYS A 474 13.78 0.15 34.33
N LEU A 475 13.20 0.81 33.32
CA LEU A 475 12.36 1.98 33.55
C LEU A 475 11.10 1.64 34.35
N GLY A 476 10.67 0.36 34.35
CA GLY A 476 9.50 -0.08 35.11
C GLY A 476 8.22 0.66 34.72
N LEU A 477 8.17 1.23 33.51
CA LEU A 477 7.05 2.02 33.02
C LEU A 477 5.79 1.18 33.04
N ASP A 478 4.73 1.72 33.64
CA ASP A 478 3.40 1.15 33.50
C ASP A 478 2.87 1.44 32.09
N LEU A 479 3.20 0.53 31.17
CA LEU A 479 2.77 0.57 29.79
C LEU A 479 1.26 0.35 29.61
N SER A 480 0.50 0.09 30.68
CA SER A 480 -0.97 -0.01 30.63
C SER A 480 -1.68 1.35 30.70
N LYS A 481 -0.97 2.42 31.09
CA LYS A 481 -1.55 3.77 31.23
C LYS A 481 -2.12 4.31 29.92
N THR A 482 -3.29 4.94 30.02
CA THR A 482 -4.06 5.51 28.91
C THR A 482 -3.87 7.01 28.72
N ASP A 483 -2.92 7.63 29.41
CA ASP A 483 -2.70 9.08 29.32
C ASP A 483 -1.63 9.44 28.28
N ASP A 484 -1.68 10.67 27.75
CA ASP A 484 -0.67 11.21 26.84
C ASP A 484 0.72 11.23 27.51
N PRO A 485 1.76 10.60 26.91
CA PRO A 485 3.12 10.63 27.42
C PRO A 485 3.63 12.04 27.69
N MET A 486 3.27 13.02 26.85
CA MET A 486 3.74 14.40 27.01
C MET A 486 3.07 15.11 28.20
N ALA A 487 1.90 14.63 28.64
CA ALA A 487 1.18 15.10 29.81
C ALA A 487 1.51 14.29 31.08
N ASP A 488 2.06 13.08 30.94
CA ASP A 488 2.38 12.15 32.03
C ASP A 488 3.67 12.54 32.78
N PRO A 489 3.59 12.89 34.08
CA PRO A 489 4.76 13.24 34.89
C PRO A 489 5.76 12.08 35.04
N ASP A 490 5.27 10.84 35.09
CA ASP A 490 6.12 9.66 35.25
C ASP A 490 6.94 9.42 33.97
N TRP A 491 6.35 9.69 32.81
CA TRP A 491 7.07 9.67 31.54
C TRP A 491 8.18 10.73 31.49
N LYS A 492 7.90 11.96 31.90
CA LYS A 492 8.92 13.02 31.92
C LYS A 492 10.10 12.66 32.81
N HIS A 493 9.82 12.05 33.97
CA HIS A 493 10.87 11.57 34.87
C HIS A 493 11.67 10.42 34.25
N ALA A 494 10.99 9.43 33.67
CA ALA A 494 11.62 8.30 32.99
C ALA A 494 12.49 8.74 31.79
N ALA A 495 11.99 9.67 30.97
CA ALA A 495 12.67 10.14 29.77
C ALA A 495 14.04 10.79 30.07
N VAL A 496 14.15 11.51 31.19
CA VAL A 496 15.41 12.12 31.64
C VAL A 496 16.45 11.06 32.04
N GLN A 497 16.01 9.88 32.48
CA GLN A 497 16.91 8.79 32.88
C GLN A 497 17.40 7.95 31.70
N ILE A 498 16.71 7.97 30.55
CA ILE A 498 17.02 7.12 29.39
C ILE A 498 18.49 7.25 28.93
N PRO A 499 19.06 8.45 28.75
CA PRO A 499 20.44 8.58 28.26
C PRO A 499 21.45 7.91 29.19
N GLU A 500 21.34 8.15 30.50
CA GLU A 500 22.27 7.60 31.47
C GLU A 500 22.11 6.09 31.62
N LEU A 501 20.87 5.59 31.71
CA LEU A 501 20.61 4.15 31.72
C LEU A 501 21.12 3.47 30.44
N THR A 502 21.03 4.14 29.29
CA THR A 502 21.54 3.63 28.01
C THR A 502 23.05 3.47 28.04
N ARG A 503 23.79 4.43 28.61
CA ARG A 503 25.24 4.33 28.81
C ARG A 503 25.63 3.17 29.72
N THR A 504 24.93 3.04 30.86
CA THR A 504 25.15 1.95 31.81
C THR A 504 24.86 0.59 31.17
N ALA A 505 23.72 0.45 30.48
CA ALA A 505 23.32 -0.78 29.80
C ALA A 505 24.29 -1.14 28.67
N PHE A 506 24.76 -0.17 27.89
CA PHE A 506 25.79 -0.36 26.87
C PHE A 506 27.08 -0.96 27.45
N LEU A 507 27.57 -0.43 28.58
CA LEU A 507 28.79 -0.89 29.23
C LEU A 507 28.66 -2.32 29.74
N TRP A 508 27.56 -2.61 30.43
CA TRP A 508 27.29 -3.95 30.92
C TRP A 508 27.07 -4.94 29.80
N LEU A 509 26.35 -4.57 28.74
CA LEU A 509 26.12 -5.44 27.60
C LEU A 509 27.44 -5.83 26.93
N ALA A 510 28.34 -4.87 26.69
CA ALA A 510 29.66 -5.16 26.12
C ALA A 510 30.44 -6.14 27.00
N ARG A 511 30.49 -5.88 28.32
CA ARG A 511 31.21 -6.73 29.28
C ARG A 511 30.62 -8.15 29.35
N MET A 512 29.30 -8.27 29.41
CA MET A 512 28.63 -9.58 29.55
C MET A 512 28.77 -10.42 28.29
N ILE A 513 28.73 -9.81 27.10
CA ILE A 513 29.01 -10.54 25.84
C ILE A 513 30.43 -11.13 25.86
N ASP A 514 31.41 -10.35 26.34
CA ASP A 514 32.81 -10.78 26.39
C ASP A 514 33.05 -11.87 27.43
N GLN A 515 32.41 -11.76 28.60
CA GLN A 515 32.50 -12.76 29.66
C GLN A 515 31.83 -14.08 29.26
N GLU A 516 30.67 -14.03 28.60
CA GLU A 516 29.87 -15.22 28.29
C GLU A 516 30.32 -15.96 27.03
N PHE A 517 30.79 -15.23 26.01
CA PHE A 517 31.12 -15.81 24.71
C PHE A 517 32.55 -15.54 24.25
N GLY A 518 33.36 -14.88 25.08
CA GLY A 518 34.73 -14.52 24.77
C GLY A 518 34.85 -13.21 23.97
N PRO A 519 36.03 -12.55 24.05
CA PRO A 519 36.28 -11.26 23.39
C PRO A 519 36.31 -11.37 21.84
N SER A 520 36.49 -12.57 21.30
CA SER A 520 36.48 -12.86 19.85
C SER A 520 35.07 -13.10 19.27
N SER A 521 34.03 -13.26 20.10
CA SER A 521 32.67 -13.54 19.62
C SER A 521 32.03 -12.34 18.93
N TYR A 522 31.42 -12.52 17.76
CA TYR A 522 30.74 -11.44 17.04
C TYR A 522 29.51 -10.94 17.79
N VAL A 523 29.50 -9.64 18.13
CA VAL A 523 28.39 -8.97 18.83
C VAL A 523 27.04 -9.20 18.14
N ILE A 524 27.01 -9.09 16.81
CA ILE A 524 25.78 -9.29 16.01
C ILE A 524 25.19 -10.70 16.16
N ALA A 525 26.03 -11.72 16.39
CA ALA A 525 25.57 -13.10 16.58
C ALA A 525 24.78 -13.25 17.89
N THR A 526 25.22 -12.58 18.96
CA THR A 526 24.48 -12.52 20.22
C THR A 526 23.18 -11.72 20.07
N CYS A 527 23.22 -10.60 19.36
CA CYS A 527 22.04 -9.76 19.15
C CYS A 527 20.96 -10.43 18.27
N LYS A 528 21.32 -11.37 17.40
CA LYS A 528 20.38 -12.12 16.55
C LYS A 528 19.93 -13.47 17.13
N SER A 529 20.59 -13.98 18.17
CA SER A 529 20.28 -15.27 18.77
C SER A 529 19.42 -15.10 20.02
N SER A 530 18.19 -15.65 19.98
CA SER A 530 17.27 -15.69 21.12
C SER A 530 17.86 -16.32 22.38
N GLU A 531 18.70 -17.34 22.23
CA GLU A 531 19.32 -18.04 23.35
C GLU A 531 20.43 -17.19 23.98
N ARG A 532 21.33 -16.67 23.15
CA ARG A 532 22.45 -15.84 23.62
C ARG A 532 21.97 -14.52 24.20
N SER A 533 20.98 -13.89 23.56
CA SER A 533 20.38 -12.65 24.05
C SER A 533 19.71 -12.84 25.41
N ARG A 534 18.98 -13.94 25.62
CA ARG A 534 18.34 -14.23 26.91
C ARG A 534 19.35 -14.35 28.04
N LYS A 535 20.47 -15.06 27.80
CA LYS A 535 21.54 -15.23 28.79
C LYS A 535 22.12 -13.86 29.18
N VAL A 536 22.63 -13.14 28.19
CA VAL A 536 23.30 -11.85 28.40
C VAL A 536 22.37 -10.80 29.00
N VAL A 537 21.12 -10.68 28.53
CA VAL A 537 20.17 -9.68 29.07
C VAL A 537 19.87 -9.95 30.55
N ARG A 538 19.67 -11.22 30.94
CA ARG A 538 19.46 -11.57 32.34
C ARG A 538 20.64 -11.12 33.20
N ASP A 539 21.86 -11.46 32.78
CA ASP A 539 23.05 -11.17 33.56
C ASP A 539 23.30 -9.64 33.64
N VAL A 540 23.03 -8.89 32.55
CA VAL A 540 23.07 -7.41 32.57
C VAL A 540 22.03 -6.83 33.54
N LEU A 541 20.79 -7.32 33.52
CA LEU A 541 19.72 -6.82 34.39
C LEU A 541 20.01 -7.08 35.86
N GLU A 542 20.59 -8.24 36.19
CA GLU A 542 21.06 -8.60 37.53
C GLU A 542 22.16 -7.65 38.00
N GLN A 543 23.17 -7.39 37.18
CA GLN A 543 24.26 -6.47 37.52
C GLN A 543 23.76 -5.04 37.71
N MET A 544 22.89 -4.57 36.82
CA MET A 544 22.27 -3.24 36.96
C MET A 544 21.26 -3.16 38.12
N ALA A 545 20.86 -4.28 38.75
CA ALA A 545 19.99 -4.29 39.92
C ALA A 545 20.78 -4.34 41.23
N ASN A 546 22.03 -4.78 41.18
CA ASN A 546 22.89 -4.92 42.33
C ASN A 546 23.44 -3.54 42.77
N PRO A 547 23.08 -3.02 43.96
CA PRO A 547 23.56 -1.73 44.45
C PRO A 547 25.07 -1.69 44.72
N GLN A 548 25.70 -2.86 44.86
CA GLN A 548 27.15 -3.01 45.07
C GLN A 548 27.92 -3.23 43.76
N ALA A 549 27.23 -3.40 42.63
CA ALA A 549 27.90 -3.58 41.35
C ALA A 549 28.57 -2.28 40.91
N VAL A 550 29.90 -2.31 40.83
CA VAL A 550 30.66 -1.21 40.25
C VAL A 550 30.37 -1.22 38.75
N THR A 551 29.66 -0.18 38.28
CA THR A 551 29.45 0.05 36.85
C THR A 551 30.81 -0.06 36.17
N PRO A 552 30.96 -0.91 35.13
CA PRO A 552 32.25 -1.11 34.49
C PRO A 552 32.77 0.27 34.13
N GLU A 553 33.96 0.62 34.65
CA GLU A 553 34.58 1.87 34.20
C GLU A 553 34.59 1.82 32.69
N MET A 554 34.17 2.92 32.06
CA MET A 554 34.54 3.16 30.67
C MET A 554 36.05 2.92 30.64
N PRO A 555 36.56 1.84 29.99
CA PRO A 555 37.99 1.66 29.90
C PRO A 555 38.49 2.96 29.30
N ARG A 556 39.42 3.64 30.01
CA ARG A 556 39.83 5.03 29.74
C ARG A 556 39.74 5.26 28.24
N PRO A 557 39.15 6.37 27.75
CA PRO A 557 39.25 6.68 26.33
C PRO A 557 40.71 6.44 26.00
N TYR A 558 40.97 5.57 25.02
CA TYR A 558 42.34 5.32 24.61
C TYR A 558 42.83 6.72 24.22
N ARG A 559 43.47 7.42 25.17
CA ARG A 559 44.20 8.65 24.93
C ARG A 559 45.12 8.17 23.84
N SER A 560 45.00 8.80 22.69
CA SER A 560 45.86 8.50 21.56
C SER A 560 47.29 8.50 22.09
N THR A 561 47.83 7.33 22.34
CA THR A 561 49.26 7.14 22.38
C THR A 561 49.63 7.31 20.93
N THR A 562 50.09 8.52 20.67
CA THR A 562 50.65 8.95 19.40
C THR A 562 51.59 7.86 18.88
N THR A 563 51.58 7.73 17.55
CA THR A 563 52.62 7.06 16.75
C THR A 563 52.76 5.55 16.91
N GLY A 564 51.65 4.84 16.69
CA GLY A 564 51.65 3.54 16.04
C GLY A 564 50.48 3.55 15.06
N ARG A 565 50.73 3.94 13.80
CA ARG A 565 49.71 4.01 12.76
C ARG A 565 49.08 2.61 12.65
N ARG A 566 47.88 2.38 13.21
CA ARG A 566 47.07 1.18 12.92
C ARG A 566 47.11 1.03 11.41
N MET A 567 47.79 -0.01 10.92
CA MET A 567 48.01 -0.16 9.50
C MET A 567 46.65 -0.22 8.82
N ASN A 568 46.46 0.60 7.80
CA ASN A 568 45.24 0.62 7.00
C ASN A 568 45.00 -0.82 6.47
N ALA A 569 43.76 -1.30 6.36
CA ALA A 569 43.44 -2.64 5.86
C ALA A 569 44.18 -2.96 4.54
N VAL A 570 44.35 -1.96 3.67
CA VAL A 570 45.16 -2.04 2.46
C VAL A 570 46.65 -2.27 2.76
N ALA A 571 47.20 -1.56 3.73
CA ALA A 571 48.59 -1.69 4.13
C ALA A 571 48.89 -3.08 4.74
N ILE A 572 47.94 -3.65 5.49
CA ILE A 572 48.06 -5.01 6.05
C ILE A 572 48.07 -6.04 4.92
N LEU A 573 47.09 -5.98 4.03
CA LEU A 573 47.01 -6.90 2.88
C LEU A 573 48.20 -6.79 1.93
N PHE A 574 48.74 -5.57 1.79
CA PHE A 574 49.90 -5.29 0.96
C PHE A 574 51.19 -5.82 1.60
N ASP A 575 51.42 -5.54 2.89
CA ASP A 575 52.65 -5.92 3.58
C ASP A 575 52.69 -7.44 3.85
N ALA A 576 51.54 -8.08 4.10
CA ALA A 576 51.44 -9.54 4.27
C ALA A 576 51.43 -10.31 2.94
N GLY A 577 51.40 -9.64 1.78
CA GLY A 577 51.31 -10.30 0.47
C GLY A 577 50.07 -11.18 0.29
N PHE A 578 49.01 -10.94 1.08
CA PHE A 578 47.87 -11.84 1.23
C PHE A 578 47.05 -12.01 -0.05
N ILE A 579 47.10 -11.01 -0.94
CA ILE A 579 46.46 -11.04 -2.25
C ILE A 579 47.55 -11.06 -3.33
N PRO A 580 47.63 -12.14 -4.14
CA PRO A 580 48.60 -12.22 -5.23
C PRO A 580 48.45 -11.05 -6.22
N ASP A 581 49.58 -10.54 -6.72
CA ASP A 581 49.62 -9.49 -7.73
C ASP A 581 48.84 -9.93 -9.00
N GLY A 582 48.01 -9.04 -9.54
CA GLY A 582 47.15 -9.32 -10.68
C GLY A 582 45.80 -9.97 -10.34
N THR A 583 45.50 -10.26 -9.06
CA THR A 583 44.20 -10.83 -8.65
C THR A 583 43.05 -9.88 -8.99
N VAL A 584 42.04 -10.36 -9.70
CA VAL A 584 40.86 -9.56 -10.07
C VAL A 584 39.85 -9.55 -8.93
N LEU A 585 39.48 -8.34 -8.51
CA LEU A 585 38.51 -8.04 -7.48
C LEU A 585 37.21 -7.52 -8.10
N GLU A 586 36.09 -7.90 -7.50
CA GLU A 586 34.75 -7.51 -7.90
C GLU A 586 34.18 -6.44 -6.99
N PHE A 587 33.57 -5.41 -7.59
CA PHE A 587 32.80 -4.42 -6.85
C PHE A 587 31.42 -4.97 -6.46
N ARG A 588 31.04 -4.81 -5.19
CA ARG A 588 29.71 -5.13 -4.67
C ARG A 588 29.19 -3.98 -3.80
N GLY A 589 28.10 -3.35 -4.24
CA GLY A 589 27.44 -2.29 -3.48
C GLY A 589 26.87 -2.79 -2.15
N VAL A 590 26.94 -1.97 -1.09
CA VAL A 590 26.55 -2.41 0.26
C VAL A 590 25.03 -2.33 0.46
N ASN A 591 24.38 -1.30 -0.10
CA ASN A 591 22.94 -1.07 0.03
C ASN A 591 22.22 -1.13 -1.33
N ARG A 592 20.89 -1.31 -1.29
CA ARG A 592 20.05 -1.49 -2.50
C ARG A 592 20.12 -0.28 -3.44
N THR A 593 20.20 0.93 -2.89
CA THR A 593 20.30 2.18 -3.65
C THR A 593 21.62 2.29 -4.42
N GLU A 594 22.75 1.96 -3.79
CA GLU A 594 24.09 1.95 -4.41
C GLU A 594 24.19 0.88 -5.51
N ARG A 595 23.63 -0.31 -5.26
CA ARG A 595 23.54 -1.36 -6.29
C ARG A 595 22.68 -0.94 -7.47
N ALA A 596 21.52 -0.32 -7.21
CA ALA A 596 20.62 0.14 -8.27
C ALA A 596 21.24 1.27 -9.10
N ALA A 597 21.99 2.18 -8.49
CA ALA A 597 22.66 3.27 -9.19
C ALA A 597 23.83 2.79 -10.06
N LEU A 598 24.62 1.82 -9.58
CA LEU A 598 25.81 1.35 -10.27
C LEU A 598 25.56 0.17 -11.22
N ALA A 599 24.50 -0.63 -11.04
CA ALA A 599 24.25 -1.82 -11.87
C ALA A 599 24.05 -1.51 -13.36
N PRO A 600 23.26 -0.51 -13.78
CA PRO A 600 23.14 -0.16 -15.20
C PRO A 600 24.48 0.33 -15.78
N TRP A 601 25.19 1.16 -15.03
CA TRP A 601 26.46 1.75 -15.42
C TRP A 601 27.59 0.72 -15.54
N VAL A 602 27.65 -0.28 -14.66
CA VAL A 602 28.59 -1.42 -14.77
C VAL A 602 28.16 -2.40 -15.86
N LYS A 603 26.85 -2.56 -16.12
CA LYS A 603 26.38 -3.44 -17.20
C LYS A 603 26.81 -2.96 -18.59
N GLU A 604 26.88 -1.65 -18.81
CA GLU A 604 27.37 -1.06 -20.08
C GLU A 604 28.84 -1.39 -20.37
N ASN A 605 29.68 -1.40 -19.34
CA ASN A 605 31.06 -1.85 -19.45
C ASN A 605 31.40 -2.67 -18.20
N PRO A 606 31.38 -4.01 -18.29
CA PRO A 606 31.65 -4.90 -17.17
C PRO A 606 33.01 -4.65 -16.49
N GLN A 607 33.99 -4.10 -17.21
CA GLN A 607 35.29 -3.73 -16.65
C GLN A 607 35.18 -2.62 -15.58
N ARG A 608 34.11 -1.82 -15.59
CA ARG A 608 33.85 -0.80 -14.56
C ARG A 608 33.64 -1.41 -13.17
N GLY A 609 33.16 -2.66 -13.09
CA GLY A 609 32.96 -3.39 -11.83
C GLY A 609 34.16 -4.19 -11.36
N LEU A 610 35.29 -4.14 -12.08
CA LEU A 610 36.44 -5.00 -11.85
C LEU A 610 37.72 -4.18 -11.65
N ALA A 611 38.55 -4.58 -10.69
CA ALA A 611 39.86 -3.98 -10.46
C ALA A 611 40.89 -5.06 -10.18
N ALA A 612 42.09 -4.94 -10.76
CA ALA A 612 43.20 -5.83 -10.45
C ALA A 612 43.97 -5.31 -9.24
N TRP A 613 44.23 -6.18 -8.27
CA TRP A 613 45.13 -5.89 -7.16
C TRP A 613 46.56 -5.77 -7.67
N SER A 614 47.28 -4.75 -7.21
CA SER A 614 48.68 -4.52 -7.52
C SER A 614 49.52 -4.27 -6.28
N SER A 615 50.63 -4.99 -6.17
CA SER A 615 51.66 -4.79 -5.14
C SER A 615 52.67 -3.68 -5.49
N SER A 616 52.42 -2.90 -6.54
CA SER A 616 53.31 -1.80 -6.97
C SER A 616 53.13 -0.51 -6.15
N ASN A 617 51.93 -0.23 -5.63
CA ASN A 617 51.64 0.99 -4.88
C ASN A 617 50.75 0.75 -3.66
N ARG A 618 51.36 0.84 -2.48
CA ARG A 618 50.71 0.65 -1.17
C ARG A 618 49.53 1.58 -0.90
N ARG A 619 49.45 2.77 -1.52
CA ARG A 619 48.33 3.73 -1.32
C ARG A 619 47.22 3.57 -2.34
N ALA A 620 47.52 3.01 -3.51
CA ALA A 620 46.61 2.86 -4.63
C ALA A 620 46.77 1.45 -5.24
N PRO A 621 46.40 0.39 -4.50
CA PRO A 621 46.64 -0.99 -4.92
C PRO A 621 45.65 -1.49 -5.97
N LEU A 622 44.64 -0.72 -6.35
CA LEU A 622 43.62 -1.15 -7.31
C LEU A 622 43.89 -0.52 -8.67
N ARG A 623 44.30 -1.32 -9.64
CA ARG A 623 44.30 -0.92 -11.05
C ARG A 623 42.90 -1.15 -11.62
N TRP A 624 42.18 -0.09 -11.92
CA TRP A 624 40.82 -0.20 -12.42
C TRP A 624 40.81 -0.68 -13.87
N LEU A 625 40.05 -1.73 -14.18
CA LEU A 625 40.09 -2.33 -15.53
C LEU A 625 39.43 -1.47 -16.61
N ALA A 626 38.68 -0.44 -16.23
CA ALA A 626 37.99 0.44 -17.18
C ALA A 626 38.87 1.57 -17.76
N ASP A 627 39.90 2.02 -17.03
CA ASP A 627 40.76 3.14 -17.44
C ASP A 627 42.27 2.89 -17.24
N ASP A 628 42.63 1.71 -16.73
CA ASP A 628 44.01 1.28 -16.45
C ASP A 628 44.75 2.13 -15.40
N GLN A 629 44.03 2.99 -14.66
CA GLN A 629 44.61 3.86 -13.63
C GLN A 629 44.57 3.21 -12.25
N TYR A 630 45.45 3.68 -11.36
CA TYR A 630 45.60 3.16 -10.00
C TYR A 630 44.87 4.01 -8.98
N TYR A 631 44.09 3.35 -8.13
CA TYR A 631 43.24 3.98 -7.14
C TYR A 631 43.35 3.33 -5.77
N SER A 632 43.07 4.12 -4.73
CA SER A 632 42.74 3.56 -3.42
C SER A 632 41.33 2.93 -3.47
N PRO A 633 41.02 1.92 -2.65
CA PRO A 633 39.67 1.32 -2.62
C PRO A 633 38.56 2.36 -2.43
N THR A 634 38.75 3.33 -1.54
CA THR A 634 37.77 4.41 -1.32
C THR A 634 37.74 5.40 -2.49
N GLY A 635 38.90 5.75 -3.05
CA GLY A 635 39.00 6.66 -4.20
C GLY A 635 38.31 6.09 -5.43
N LEU A 636 38.47 4.79 -5.69
CA LEU A 636 37.85 4.13 -6.83
C LEU A 636 36.33 4.11 -6.72
N VAL A 637 35.79 3.76 -5.54
CA VAL A 637 34.34 3.78 -5.32
C VAL A 637 33.77 5.19 -5.44
N THR A 638 34.48 6.19 -4.91
CA THR A 638 34.09 7.61 -5.03
C THR A 638 34.02 8.02 -6.50
N ARG A 639 35.04 7.65 -7.29
CA ARG A 639 35.11 7.93 -8.73
C ARG A 639 34.02 7.21 -9.51
N MET A 640 33.77 5.93 -9.21
CA MET A 640 32.69 5.14 -9.83
C MET A 640 31.33 5.78 -9.56
N LEU A 641 31.06 6.20 -8.32
CA LEU A 641 29.79 6.84 -7.95
C LEU A 641 29.62 8.23 -8.55
N GLU A 642 30.69 9.01 -8.64
CA GLU A 642 30.70 10.31 -9.33
C GLU A 642 30.40 10.14 -10.83
N LEU A 643 31.04 9.18 -11.50
CA LEU A 643 30.81 8.90 -12.92
C LEU A 643 29.42 8.30 -13.20
N ALA A 644 28.85 7.56 -12.26
CA ALA A 644 27.54 6.93 -12.43
C ALA A 644 26.36 7.84 -12.05
N THR A 645 26.53 8.74 -11.08
CA THR A 645 25.43 9.55 -10.52
C THR A 645 25.60 11.06 -10.71
N GLY A 646 26.77 11.53 -11.16
CA GLY A 646 27.07 12.95 -11.34
C GLY A 646 27.40 13.71 -10.05
N ALA A 647 27.41 13.04 -8.88
CA ALA A 647 27.78 13.64 -7.61
C ALA A 647 28.64 12.70 -6.75
N PRO A 648 29.70 13.19 -6.07
CA PRO A 648 30.51 12.36 -5.19
C PRO A 648 29.74 12.00 -3.90
N PRO A 649 29.94 10.79 -3.34
CA PRO A 649 29.33 10.38 -2.08
C PRO A 649 29.87 11.19 -0.89
N ARG A 650 28.99 11.54 0.08
CA ARG A 650 29.37 12.26 1.32
C ARG A 650 30.37 11.50 2.20
N ALA A 651 30.28 10.17 2.23
CA ALA A 651 31.23 9.29 2.90
C ALA A 651 31.10 7.86 2.34
N VAL A 652 32.22 7.18 2.08
CA VAL A 652 32.20 5.81 1.57
C VAL A 652 33.37 4.99 2.10
N GLN A 653 33.10 3.75 2.51
CA GLN A 653 34.12 2.81 2.94
C GLN A 653 34.45 1.86 1.78
N GLY A 654 35.49 2.16 1.00
CA GLY A 654 35.78 1.42 -0.22
C GLY A 654 36.24 -0.02 -0.01
N THR A 655 36.98 -0.31 1.06
CA THR A 655 37.50 -1.67 1.33
C THR A 655 36.39 -2.70 1.58
N ALA A 656 35.22 -2.28 2.05
CA ALA A 656 34.07 -3.16 2.27
C ALA A 656 33.32 -3.51 0.97
N ARG A 657 33.67 -2.87 -0.15
CA ARG A 657 32.96 -2.97 -1.44
C ARG A 657 33.73 -3.73 -2.51
N TRP A 658 35.00 -4.01 -2.27
CA TRP A 658 35.83 -4.80 -3.17
C TRP A 658 36.02 -6.20 -2.60
N TYR A 659 35.70 -7.20 -3.42
CA TYR A 659 35.68 -8.61 -3.04
C TYR A 659 36.65 -9.41 -3.88
N TRP A 660 37.38 -10.32 -3.24
CA TRP A 660 37.99 -11.44 -3.93
C TRP A 660 36.94 -12.55 -4.06
N PRO A 661 36.54 -12.93 -5.29
CA PRO A 661 35.58 -14.01 -5.51
C PRO A 661 35.88 -15.27 -4.67
N GLY A 662 34.91 -15.72 -3.89
CA GLY A 662 35.02 -16.91 -3.04
C GLY A 662 35.87 -16.74 -1.77
N LYS A 663 36.55 -15.60 -1.56
CA LYS A 663 37.44 -15.36 -0.41
C LYS A 663 36.96 -14.25 0.53
N GLY A 664 36.18 -13.29 0.07
CA GLY A 664 35.55 -12.26 0.92
C GLY A 664 35.92 -10.83 0.54
N SER A 665 35.47 -9.85 1.32
CA SER A 665 35.78 -8.43 1.11
C SER A 665 37.22 -8.11 1.53
N LEU A 666 37.81 -7.00 1.04
CA LEU A 666 39.14 -6.56 1.50
C LEU A 666 39.15 -6.24 3.00
N VAL A 667 38.02 -5.88 3.61
CA VAL A 667 37.93 -5.75 5.07
C VAL A 667 38.06 -7.10 5.76
N GLU A 668 37.30 -8.10 5.30
CA GLU A 668 37.35 -9.47 5.84
C GLU A 668 38.73 -10.11 5.65
N LEU A 669 39.36 -9.90 4.50
CA LEU A 669 40.71 -10.41 4.23
C LEU A 669 41.76 -9.74 5.12
N ALA A 670 41.64 -8.44 5.36
CA ALA A 670 42.56 -7.72 6.24
C ALA A 670 42.35 -8.08 7.72
N GLU A 671 41.18 -8.58 8.09
CA GLU A 671 40.92 -9.15 9.41
C GLU A 671 41.54 -10.54 9.54
N ARG A 672 41.45 -11.39 8.51
CA ARG A 672 42.12 -12.70 8.49
C ARG A 672 43.64 -12.59 8.52
N ALA A 673 44.23 -11.70 7.73
CA ALA A 673 45.68 -11.46 7.74
C ALA A 673 46.17 -10.99 9.12
N ARG A 674 45.34 -10.26 9.87
CA ARG A 674 45.66 -9.88 11.26
C ARG A 674 45.60 -11.04 12.23
N GLN A 675 44.64 -11.94 12.05
CA GLN A 675 44.51 -13.15 12.88
C GLN A 675 45.66 -14.13 12.64
N GLU A 676 46.16 -14.22 11.41
CA GLU A 676 47.34 -15.02 11.10
C GLU A 676 48.62 -14.39 11.69
N ASP A 677 48.83 -13.08 11.56
CA ASP A 677 49.96 -12.38 12.20
C ASP A 677 49.92 -12.47 13.74
N GLU A 678 48.74 -12.36 14.35
CA GLU A 678 48.56 -12.47 15.82
C GLU A 678 48.82 -13.92 16.30
N ALA A 679 48.43 -14.94 15.52
CA ALA A 679 48.71 -16.34 15.84
C ALA A 679 50.20 -16.70 15.71
N TYR A 680 50.91 -16.14 14.73
CA TYR A 680 52.36 -16.30 14.61
C TYR A 680 53.14 -15.60 15.73
N GLN A 681 52.64 -14.46 16.23
CA GLN A 681 53.25 -13.76 17.38
C GLN A 681 53.00 -14.50 18.70
N GLU A 682 51.85 -15.14 18.88
CA GLU A 682 51.58 -16.00 20.03
C GLU A 682 52.41 -17.30 20.02
N GLU A 683 52.69 -17.89 18.84
CA GLU A 683 53.59 -19.06 18.72
C GLU A 683 55.08 -18.71 18.95
N ASP A 684 55.55 -17.52 18.54
CA ASP A 684 56.92 -17.05 18.81
C ASP A 684 57.12 -16.66 20.29
N ASP A 685 56.10 -16.13 20.96
CA ASP A 685 56.14 -15.83 22.40
C ASP A 685 56.12 -17.11 23.27
N ASP A 686 55.45 -18.19 22.83
CA ASP A 686 55.42 -19.49 23.54
C ASP A 686 56.72 -20.30 23.34
N LEU A 687 57.49 -20.04 22.27
CA LEU A 687 58.83 -20.59 22.06
C LEU A 687 59.95 -19.78 22.71
N GLY A 688 59.65 -18.56 23.19
CA GLY A 688 60.60 -17.65 23.85
C GLY A 688 60.74 -17.82 25.37
N THR A 689 59.97 -18.71 26.00
CA THR A 689 59.93 -18.86 27.47
C THR A 689 60.68 -20.06 28.05
N ASP A 690 61.46 -20.80 27.26
CA ASP A 690 62.22 -21.99 27.72
C ASP A 690 63.75 -21.82 27.79
N GLU A 691 64.30 -20.60 27.66
CA GLU A 691 65.70 -20.32 28.02
C GLU A 691 65.81 -19.05 28.89
N GLU A 692 65.71 -19.21 30.22
CA GLU A 692 66.60 -18.60 31.22
C GLU A 692 66.43 -19.22 32.63
#